data_AF-A0A7W0FWP2-F1
#
_entry.id   AF-A0A7W0FWP2-F1
#
_cell.length_a   1.000
_cell.length_b   1.000
_cell.length_c   1.000
_cell.angle_alpha   90.00
_cell.angle_beta   90.00
_cell.angle_gamma   90.00
#
_symmetry.space_group_name_H-M   'P 1'
#
loop_
_entity.id
_entity.type
_entity.pdbx_description
1 polymer ?
#
loop_
_entity_poly.entity_id
_entity_poly.type
_entity_poly.pdbx_seq_one_letter_code
_entity_poly.pdbx_strand_id
1 'polypeptide(L)'
;MNNQELFQKNVERWQMFCPEIAPLLRPFATLTSNQVRGPSEEEAAKWIEQLDYASFDLLYVYGLGSFAPYAALKGWLSQKNHFLIILEPNLEALADFFKSDQAEEALNNEKIWIYYLDPQHRVLNEIAMLFPAVPFSVTSIFSDQNTVPLVEELKAQISFFHNLYSSHTGEHRQYGVGYFSNYFPNLLFLPNAYLGNSLFNKFQGLPAIICGAGPSLAKNIELLKGLKEKALIFGGGTGMNALNAAEMTPHFGVGIDPNPEQVTRTIMNSGFEVPFLYRNRMNHYALNLIHADKLFISGSSGYSISEYFEKECGIEGQEIDEGFNVVTLSVSLASAMGCNPIIFVGVDLAYSDDKSYAPGMSNHPIHKQFSTKAHTDVLTYKKDIYGNPVPTLWKWITESLWFSNFAEQHPELRFINATEGGIGFDGIPNLPLATVVEECLQEELGIGARLFGEIQKGKIGDSVTQEKLLTLFQALQESLSFCGKAIQDHLLELIELQKNKEKLLGLKQSEVKELLRKMLVDRFEDAIGHRYILRDFYQAFDLQEKREFVRIEIDAKLLSAEEWLDRLLVLEIKRALFLQQTALVNDGLLQKVIVDEQLKAKNRVEKPQVNTELVVTDEGRSNYRYENNQLILNDPDIGLNVSEEFIPDPVAGVIQLYEPEGILKFESYRKAGKLHGPTRFYRQDKGILTESWYLNGLQEGKAFIYYLSGALYAVQQYKAGKQDGKQVYFFEDQKVRTVANYSNGLLEGDLFLFHRNGIKARQLHFSKGKRDGTESFWNEAGFLVIQSSFKEGRPVGEAKVWHPNGQLVEVTHYNESSEIMGRSRWDSSGNTITDERLNQVDYFQHVAKGTKDLTLSIKGLFREVASLTPMLARLYPSDLENKDPEKADINKDVKVLAENLSQIGEAIANLEGIHEQLMFESGMDAGNQGEAFWKTAALQREIELKLGVITGQMQKDVSEIRSSLLIAVEAIAKKQPQDSDQEMKDPTIQR
;
A
#
# COMPACT_ATOMS: atom_id res chain seq x y z
N MET A 1 51.46 -11.44 28.04
CA MET A 1 51.44 -9.99 27.75
C MET A 1 50.97 -9.28 28.99
N ASN A 2 51.47 -8.07 29.29
CA ASN A 2 50.84 -7.26 30.34
C ASN A 2 49.48 -6.71 29.84
N ASN A 3 48.60 -6.23 30.73
CA ASN A 3 47.26 -5.77 30.34
C ASN A 3 47.28 -4.63 29.30
N GLN A 4 48.33 -3.80 29.26
CA GLN A 4 48.48 -2.72 28.28
C GLN A 4 48.85 -3.25 26.89
N GLU A 5 49.76 -4.21 26.81
CA GLU A 5 50.13 -4.88 25.56
C GLU A 5 48.95 -5.66 24.98
N LEU A 6 48.20 -6.35 25.84
CA LEU A 6 47.01 -7.10 25.43
C LEU A 6 45.90 -6.17 24.95
N PHE A 7 45.66 -5.07 25.67
CA PHE A 7 44.75 -4.01 25.25
C PHE A 7 45.14 -3.41 23.90
N GLN A 8 46.40 -3.01 23.73
CA GLN A 8 46.86 -2.41 22.46
C GLN A 8 46.67 -3.38 21.29
N LYS A 9 47.07 -4.65 21.47
CA LYS A 9 46.90 -5.71 20.47
C LYS A 9 45.42 -5.94 20.11
N ASN A 10 44.54 -6.04 21.12
CA ASN A 10 43.12 -6.30 20.91
C ASN A 10 42.40 -5.08 20.29
N VAL A 11 42.74 -3.87 20.71
CA VAL A 11 42.20 -2.63 20.13
C VAL A 11 42.68 -2.45 18.68
N GLU A 12 43.94 -2.73 18.37
CA GLU A 12 44.44 -2.69 16.98
C GLU A 12 43.68 -3.67 16.07
N ARG A 13 43.35 -4.87 16.57
CA ARG A 13 42.52 -5.84 15.85
C ARG A 13 41.08 -5.35 15.72
N TRP A 14 40.48 -4.88 16.80
CA TRP A 14 39.10 -4.39 16.81
C TRP A 14 38.90 -3.12 15.96
N GLN A 15 39.91 -2.25 15.91
CA GLN A 15 39.93 -1.03 15.12
C GLN A 15 39.74 -1.30 13.62
N MET A 16 40.05 -2.51 13.14
CA MET A 16 39.75 -2.92 11.76
C MET A 16 38.25 -2.97 11.46
N PHE A 17 37.40 -3.14 12.49
CA PHE A 17 35.94 -3.18 12.39
C PHE A 17 35.26 -1.88 12.84
N CYS A 18 35.88 -1.11 13.76
CA CYS A 18 35.33 0.12 14.34
C CYS A 18 36.39 1.25 14.36
N PRO A 19 36.86 1.72 13.20
CA PRO A 19 38.02 2.62 13.11
C PRO A 19 37.79 3.98 13.78
N GLU A 20 36.55 4.48 13.76
CA GLU A 20 36.18 5.78 14.32
C GLU A 20 36.08 5.76 15.85
N ILE A 21 35.82 4.59 16.44
CA ILE A 21 35.59 4.43 17.88
C ILE A 21 36.89 4.08 18.62
N ALA A 22 37.82 3.36 18.00
CA ALA A 22 39.09 2.97 18.63
C ALA A 22 39.86 4.15 19.28
N PRO A 23 39.90 5.38 18.71
CA PRO A 23 40.51 6.53 19.38
C PRO A 23 39.86 6.89 20.72
N LEU A 24 38.56 6.64 20.90
CA LEU A 24 37.81 6.95 22.13
C LEU A 24 38.18 6.04 23.31
N LEU A 25 38.81 4.89 23.04
CA LEU A 25 39.27 3.95 24.07
C LEU A 25 40.63 4.32 24.68
N ARG A 26 41.39 5.22 24.04
CA ARG A 26 42.74 5.62 24.48
C ARG A 26 42.81 6.10 25.93
N PRO A 27 41.86 6.88 26.47
CA PRO A 27 41.89 7.33 27.87
C PRO A 27 41.84 6.18 28.88
N PHE A 28 41.34 4.99 28.49
CA PHE A 28 41.13 3.85 29.38
C PHE A 28 42.29 2.84 29.38
N ALA A 29 43.29 3.03 28.50
CA ALA A 29 44.41 2.11 28.32
C ALA A 29 45.27 1.94 29.59
N THR A 30 45.34 2.96 30.45
CA THR A 30 46.16 2.98 31.67
C THR A 30 45.35 2.86 32.96
N LEU A 31 44.01 2.86 32.88
CA LEU A 31 43.14 2.75 34.05
C LEU A 31 43.10 1.30 34.55
N THR A 32 43.19 1.13 35.88
CA THR A 32 42.97 -0.16 36.53
C THR A 32 41.51 -0.58 36.38
N SER A 33 41.27 -1.84 36.00
CA SER A 33 39.93 -2.39 35.77
C SER A 33 39.04 -2.16 37.00
N ASN A 34 37.88 -1.57 36.77
CA ASN A 34 36.77 -1.60 37.71
C ASN A 34 35.96 -2.86 37.39
N GLN A 35 35.46 -3.58 38.40
CA GLN A 35 34.62 -4.76 38.13
C GLN A 35 33.43 -4.35 37.27
N VAL A 36 33.44 -4.76 36.01
CA VAL A 36 32.34 -4.55 35.06
C VAL A 36 31.11 -5.25 35.63
N ARG A 37 30.03 -4.50 35.80
CA ARG A 37 28.75 -5.01 36.31
C ARG A 37 28.16 -5.95 35.25
N GLY A 38 28.30 -7.26 35.46
CA GLY A 38 27.69 -8.30 34.64
C GLY A 38 26.48 -8.94 35.33
N PRO A 39 25.61 -9.65 34.59
CA PRO A 39 24.57 -10.47 35.20
C PRO A 39 25.20 -11.56 36.10
N SER A 40 24.46 -11.96 37.14
CA SER A 40 24.82 -13.12 37.95
C SER A 40 24.81 -14.41 37.12
N GLU A 41 25.51 -15.46 37.56
CA GLU A 41 25.52 -16.75 36.87
C GLU A 41 24.11 -17.33 36.67
N GLU A 42 23.19 -17.08 37.62
CA GLU A 42 21.80 -17.52 37.53
C GLU A 42 21.00 -16.75 36.48
N GLU A 43 21.20 -15.43 36.37
CA GLU A 43 20.59 -14.59 35.34
C GLU A 43 21.09 -14.96 33.94
N ALA A 44 22.40 -15.22 33.82
CA ALA A 44 23.02 -15.70 32.58
C ALA A 44 22.45 -17.05 32.14
N ALA A 45 22.28 -18.00 33.07
CA ALA A 45 21.71 -19.31 32.76
C ALA A 45 20.24 -19.22 32.31
N LYS A 46 19.41 -18.42 33.00
CA LYS A 46 18.01 -18.17 32.61
C LYS A 46 17.91 -17.51 31.24
N TRP A 47 18.78 -16.56 30.94
CA TRP A 47 18.85 -15.93 29.62
C TRP A 47 19.12 -16.96 28.51
N ILE A 48 20.11 -17.84 28.72
CA ILE A 48 20.47 -18.90 27.75
C ILE A 48 19.28 -19.85 27.51
N GLU A 49 18.56 -20.25 28.56
CA GLU A 49 17.41 -21.16 28.45
C GLU A 49 16.22 -20.58 27.67
N GLN A 50 16.11 -19.24 27.60
CA GLN A 50 15.02 -18.55 26.91
C GLN A 50 15.25 -18.37 25.41
N LEU A 51 16.45 -18.69 24.90
CA LEU A 51 16.78 -18.52 23.48
C LEU A 51 16.16 -19.64 22.63
N ASP A 52 15.31 -19.26 21.69
CA ASP A 52 14.80 -20.17 20.66
C ASP A 52 15.82 -20.31 19.52
N TYR A 53 16.83 -21.15 19.72
CA TYR A 53 17.91 -21.41 18.77
C TYR A 53 17.47 -21.90 17.38
N ALA A 54 16.21 -22.33 17.21
CA ALA A 54 15.68 -22.74 15.91
C ALA A 54 15.16 -21.56 15.08
N SER A 55 14.97 -20.38 15.70
CA SER A 55 14.33 -19.22 15.07
C SER A 55 15.29 -18.21 14.46
N PHE A 56 16.60 -18.31 14.72
CA PHE A 56 17.60 -17.35 14.26
C PHE A 56 18.96 -17.99 13.93
N ASP A 57 19.62 -17.41 12.93
CA ASP A 57 21.03 -17.66 12.57
C ASP A 57 21.94 -16.53 13.10
N LEU A 58 21.38 -15.36 13.43
CA LEU A 58 22.11 -14.20 13.93
C LEU A 58 21.53 -13.73 15.27
N LEU A 59 22.38 -13.62 16.29
CA LEU A 59 21.98 -13.15 17.61
C LEU A 59 22.59 -11.78 17.92
N TYR A 60 21.74 -10.77 18.07
CA TYR A 60 22.12 -9.48 18.65
C TYR A 60 21.93 -9.51 20.15
N VAL A 61 22.95 -9.09 20.89
CA VAL A 61 22.93 -9.04 22.35
C VAL A 61 23.30 -7.64 22.82
N TYR A 62 22.38 -6.97 23.52
CA TYR A 62 22.62 -5.71 24.19
C TYR A 62 23.36 -5.94 25.53
N GLY A 63 24.55 -5.37 25.64
CA GLY A 63 25.48 -5.50 26.76
C GLY A 63 26.51 -6.61 26.54
N LEU A 64 27.75 -6.37 26.96
CA LEU A 64 28.88 -7.30 26.95
C LEU A 64 29.05 -8.05 28.28
N GLY A 65 28.80 -7.36 29.40
CA GLY A 65 28.94 -7.92 30.74
C GLY A 65 30.35 -8.47 31.02
N SER A 66 30.45 -9.61 31.69
CA SER A 66 31.72 -10.28 31.99
C SER A 66 32.23 -11.21 30.88
N PHE A 67 31.54 -11.28 29.74
CA PHE A 67 31.75 -12.21 28.63
C PHE A 67 31.66 -13.73 28.97
N ALA A 68 31.76 -14.14 30.23
CA ALA A 68 31.64 -15.54 30.64
C ALA A 68 30.34 -16.25 30.18
N PRO A 69 29.15 -15.61 30.19
CA PRO A 69 27.90 -16.23 29.73
C PRO A 69 27.94 -16.73 28.28
N TYR A 70 28.70 -16.07 27.39
CA TYR A 70 28.73 -16.41 25.97
C TYR A 70 29.45 -17.73 25.67
N ALA A 71 30.19 -18.29 26.63
CA ALA A 71 30.78 -19.62 26.50
C ALA A 71 29.74 -20.70 26.20
N ALA A 72 28.50 -20.55 26.70
CA ALA A 72 27.40 -21.47 26.41
C ALA A 72 26.97 -21.46 24.93
N LEU A 73 27.21 -20.37 24.21
CA LEU A 73 26.90 -20.25 22.78
C LEU A 73 27.94 -20.92 21.88
N LYS A 74 29.04 -21.45 22.43
CA LYS A 74 30.13 -22.07 21.64
C LYS A 74 29.64 -23.22 20.77
N GLY A 75 28.69 -24.02 21.28
CA GLY A 75 28.05 -25.09 20.51
C GLY A 75 27.20 -24.56 19.36
N TRP A 76 26.38 -23.53 19.60
CA TRP A 76 25.59 -22.87 18.55
C TRP A 76 26.47 -22.19 17.49
N LEU A 77 27.51 -21.45 17.89
CA LEU A 77 28.49 -20.81 17.01
C LEU A 77 29.35 -21.81 16.23
N SER A 78 29.32 -23.11 16.57
CA SER A 78 30.03 -24.12 15.77
C SER A 78 29.41 -24.29 14.38
N GLN A 79 28.10 -24.02 14.22
CA GLN A 79 27.39 -24.17 12.95
C GLN A 79 27.77 -23.07 11.94
N LYS A 80 27.84 -23.43 10.66
CA LYS A 80 28.46 -22.60 9.60
C LYS A 80 27.87 -21.19 9.50
N ASN A 81 26.55 -21.05 9.62
CA ASN A 81 25.83 -19.80 9.34
C ASN A 81 25.45 -19.02 10.60
N HIS A 82 25.95 -19.40 11.78
CA HIS A 82 25.57 -18.77 13.03
C HIS A 82 26.53 -17.63 13.42
N PHE A 83 25.96 -16.48 13.79
CA PHE A 83 26.72 -15.27 14.12
C PHE A 83 26.23 -14.61 15.42
N LEU A 84 27.15 -14.04 16.19
CA LEU A 84 26.88 -13.30 17.41
C LEU A 84 27.35 -11.86 17.24
N ILE A 85 26.46 -10.91 17.54
CA ILE A 85 26.74 -9.48 17.54
C ILE A 85 26.46 -8.94 18.93
N ILE A 86 27.49 -8.37 19.55
CA ILE A 86 27.40 -7.76 20.88
C ILE A 86 27.40 -6.24 20.72
N LEU A 87 26.37 -5.60 21.27
CA LEU A 87 26.18 -4.15 21.26
C LEU A 87 26.46 -3.61 22.67
N GLU A 88 27.63 -3.00 22.88
CA GLU A 88 28.05 -2.48 24.17
C GLU A 88 28.01 -0.94 24.20
N PRO A 89 27.09 -0.32 24.97
CA PRO A 89 26.99 1.14 25.05
C PRO A 89 28.03 1.79 25.99
N ASN A 90 28.78 1.02 26.80
CA ASN A 90 29.74 1.53 27.78
C ASN A 90 31.19 1.34 27.32
N LEU A 91 31.88 2.45 27.04
CA LEU A 91 33.29 2.46 26.63
C LEU A 91 34.25 1.92 27.70
N GLU A 92 33.94 2.08 28.99
CA GLU A 92 34.76 1.53 30.08
C GLU A 92 34.67 -0.01 30.11
N ALA A 93 33.46 -0.56 29.93
CA ALA A 93 33.26 -2.00 29.85
C ALA A 93 33.98 -2.62 28.64
N LEU A 94 33.91 -1.96 27.47
CA LEU A 94 34.70 -2.36 26.29
C LEU A 94 36.20 -2.32 26.56
N ALA A 95 36.68 -1.25 27.19
CA ALA A 95 38.10 -1.08 27.47
C ALA A 95 38.62 -2.15 28.43
N ASP A 96 37.85 -2.52 29.45
CA ASP A 96 38.21 -3.56 30.39
C ASP A 96 38.15 -4.96 29.76
N PHE A 97 37.19 -5.22 28.88
CA PHE A 97 37.16 -6.45 28.10
C PHE A 97 38.42 -6.62 27.23
N PHE A 98 38.87 -5.57 26.53
CA PHE A 98 40.07 -5.65 25.69
C PHE A 98 41.37 -5.89 26.47
N LYS A 99 41.38 -5.70 27.80
CA LYS A 99 42.49 -6.08 28.69
C LYS A 99 42.49 -7.57 29.07
N SER A 100 41.54 -8.38 28.58
CA SER A 100 41.36 -9.79 28.94
C SER A 100 41.79 -10.75 27.82
N ASP A 101 42.14 -11.98 28.19
CA ASP A 101 42.43 -13.07 27.23
C ASP A 101 41.16 -13.51 26.46
N GLN A 102 39.98 -13.32 27.07
CA GLN A 102 38.68 -13.62 26.43
C GLN A 102 38.43 -12.74 25.21
N ALA A 103 38.90 -11.49 25.22
CA ALA A 103 38.83 -10.62 24.06
C ALA A 103 39.67 -11.13 22.89
N GLU A 104 40.83 -11.73 23.16
CA GLU A 104 41.61 -12.35 22.09
C GLU A 104 40.88 -13.56 21.49
N GLU A 105 40.29 -14.44 22.31
CA GLU A 105 39.49 -15.57 21.79
C GLU A 105 38.29 -15.08 20.95
N ALA A 106 37.56 -14.07 21.44
CA ALA A 106 36.40 -13.52 20.77
C ALA A 106 36.75 -12.86 19.43
N LEU A 107 37.77 -11.99 19.41
CA LEU A 107 38.19 -11.27 18.21
C LEU A 107 38.84 -12.19 17.16
N ASN A 108 39.34 -13.36 17.56
CA ASN A 108 39.85 -14.37 16.63
C ASN A 108 38.73 -15.24 16.03
N ASN A 109 37.53 -15.23 16.61
CA ASN A 109 36.40 -15.98 16.10
C ASN A 109 35.63 -15.15 15.06
N GLU A 110 35.64 -15.61 13.80
CA GLU A 110 34.98 -14.90 12.69
C GLU A 110 33.46 -14.75 12.81
N LYS A 111 32.86 -15.48 13.76
CA LYS A 111 31.42 -15.45 14.03
C LYS A 111 31.02 -14.51 15.16
N ILE A 112 31.98 -13.88 15.86
CA ILE A 112 31.71 -12.97 16.97
C ILE A 112 32.13 -11.55 16.56
N TRP A 113 31.17 -10.63 16.62
CA TRP A 113 31.35 -9.23 16.28
C TRP A 113 30.95 -8.37 17.47
N ILE A 114 31.76 -7.39 17.82
CA ILE A 114 31.55 -6.54 18.99
C ILE A 114 31.54 -5.09 18.50
N TYR A 115 30.49 -4.35 18.84
CA TYR A 115 30.29 -2.97 18.41
C TYR A 115 29.97 -2.08 19.60
N TYR A 116 30.45 -0.84 19.53
CA TYR A 116 30.01 0.23 20.42
C TYR A 116 28.64 0.74 19.95
N LEU A 117 27.64 0.71 20.83
CA LEU A 117 26.31 1.25 20.54
C LEU A 117 26.23 2.70 21.02
N ASP A 118 26.42 3.64 20.09
CA ASP A 118 26.29 5.06 20.40
C ASP A 118 24.83 5.44 20.73
N PRO A 119 24.57 6.53 21.48
CA PRO A 119 23.21 6.91 21.88
C PRO A 119 22.22 7.19 20.73
N GLN A 120 22.70 7.40 19.50
CA GLN A 120 21.84 7.57 18.32
C GLN A 120 21.74 6.29 17.48
N HIS A 121 22.34 5.18 17.94
CA HIS A 121 22.31 3.86 17.33
C HIS A 121 22.77 3.82 15.86
N ARG A 122 23.69 4.72 15.47
CA ARG A 122 24.12 4.90 14.07
C ARG A 122 24.72 3.62 13.49
N VAL A 123 25.43 2.87 14.35
CA VAL A 123 26.10 1.61 13.97
C VAL A 123 25.12 0.52 13.48
N LEU A 124 23.85 0.55 13.89
CA LEU A 124 22.89 -0.52 13.56
C LEU A 124 22.66 -0.66 12.05
N ASN A 125 22.62 0.47 11.34
CA ASN A 125 22.45 0.50 9.90
C ASN A 125 23.62 -0.21 9.19
N GLU A 126 24.86 0.11 9.58
CA GLU A 126 26.07 -0.50 9.03
C GLU A 126 26.14 -2.00 9.32
N ILE A 127 25.74 -2.42 10.53
CA ILE A 127 25.73 -3.83 10.91
C ILE A 127 24.69 -4.59 10.10
N ALA A 128 23.46 -4.09 10.00
CA ALA A 128 22.39 -4.76 9.27
C ALA A 128 22.75 -4.98 7.79
N MET A 129 23.48 -4.03 7.20
CA MET A 129 24.01 -4.12 5.83
C MET A 129 25.00 -5.29 5.62
N LEU A 130 25.69 -5.75 6.66
CA LEU A 130 26.61 -6.91 6.61
C LEU A 130 25.89 -8.26 6.70
N PHE A 131 24.66 -8.27 7.20
CA PHE A 131 23.87 -9.49 7.42
C PHE A 131 22.49 -9.42 6.73
N PRO A 132 22.41 -9.05 5.43
CA PRO A 132 21.12 -8.94 4.76
C PRO A 132 20.42 -10.30 4.66
N ALA A 133 19.12 -10.33 4.95
CA ALA A 133 18.26 -11.50 4.87
C ALA A 133 18.69 -12.71 5.73
N VAL A 134 19.43 -12.48 6.81
CA VAL A 134 19.77 -13.50 7.81
C VAL A 134 18.71 -13.50 8.90
N PRO A 135 18.04 -14.63 9.21
CA PRO A 135 17.12 -14.71 10.34
C PRO A 135 17.83 -14.31 11.63
N PHE A 136 17.28 -13.33 12.37
CA PHE A 136 17.94 -12.78 13.54
C PHE A 136 17.02 -12.70 14.76
N SER A 137 17.64 -12.63 15.93
CA SER A 137 16.99 -12.32 17.20
C SER A 137 17.74 -11.21 17.92
N VAL A 138 17.02 -10.43 18.73
CA VAL A 138 17.58 -9.35 19.54
C VAL A 138 17.22 -9.62 20.99
N THR A 139 18.24 -9.66 21.85
CA THR A 139 18.10 -9.94 23.28
C THR A 139 19.03 -9.06 24.10
N SER A 140 18.96 -9.15 25.42
CA SER A 140 19.93 -8.55 26.33
C SER A 140 20.35 -9.54 27.40
N ILE A 141 21.59 -9.41 27.85
CA ILE A 141 22.08 -10.09 29.06
C ILE A 141 21.55 -9.46 30.35
N PHE A 142 20.94 -8.28 30.27
CA PHE A 142 20.35 -7.57 31.40
C PHE A 142 18.82 -7.66 31.34
N SER A 143 18.17 -7.82 32.49
CA SER A 143 16.72 -7.97 32.61
C SER A 143 16.08 -6.87 33.47
N ASP A 144 16.71 -5.69 33.58
CA ASP A 144 16.17 -4.59 34.38
C ASP A 144 15.08 -3.78 33.66
N GLN A 145 14.30 -3.04 34.45
CA GLN A 145 13.12 -2.31 33.98
C GLN A 145 13.44 -1.24 32.91
N ASN A 146 14.67 -0.73 32.85
CA ASN A 146 15.06 0.27 31.85
C ASN A 146 15.58 -0.38 30.56
N THR A 147 16.13 -1.60 30.63
CA THR A 147 16.66 -2.30 29.45
C THR A 147 15.56 -2.87 28.55
N VAL A 148 14.46 -3.37 29.13
CA VAL A 148 13.39 -4.01 28.32
C VAL A 148 12.82 -3.08 27.24
N PRO A 149 12.41 -1.83 27.54
CA PRO A 149 11.92 -0.91 26.51
C PRO A 149 12.96 -0.58 25.44
N LEU A 150 14.23 -0.43 25.83
CA LEU A 150 15.33 -0.16 24.92
C LEU A 150 15.56 -1.32 23.95
N VAL A 151 15.53 -2.57 24.44
CA VAL A 151 15.71 -3.77 23.60
C VAL A 151 14.58 -3.92 22.59
N GLU A 152 13.33 -3.65 22.98
CA GLU A 152 12.20 -3.66 22.03
C GLU A 152 12.34 -2.57 20.97
N GLU A 153 12.85 -1.38 21.34
CA GLU A 153 13.17 -0.33 20.38
C GLU A 153 14.31 -0.76 19.44
N LEU A 154 15.41 -1.30 19.96
CA LEU A 154 16.52 -1.84 19.16
C LEU A 154 16.04 -2.93 18.21
N LYS A 155 15.14 -3.82 18.67
CA LYS A 155 14.54 -4.85 17.84
C LYS A 155 13.76 -4.26 16.67
N ALA A 156 12.96 -3.22 16.89
CA ALA A 156 12.25 -2.53 15.82
C ALA A 156 13.22 -1.83 14.82
N GLN A 157 14.27 -1.18 15.33
CA GLN A 157 15.31 -0.52 14.51
C GLN A 157 16.08 -1.52 13.64
N ILE A 158 16.62 -2.56 14.27
CA ILE A 158 17.37 -3.64 13.60
C ILE A 158 16.47 -4.31 12.56
N SER A 159 15.21 -4.62 12.90
CA SER A 159 14.25 -5.20 11.95
C SER A 159 14.01 -4.32 10.74
N PHE A 160 13.88 -3.00 10.93
CA PHE A 160 13.74 -2.06 9.82
C PHE A 160 14.96 -2.08 8.89
N PHE A 161 16.18 -1.94 9.43
CA PHE A 161 17.40 -1.93 8.61
C PHE A 161 17.62 -3.28 7.91
N HIS A 162 17.39 -4.40 8.60
CA HIS A 162 17.44 -5.73 7.99
C HIS A 162 16.45 -5.85 6.84
N ASN A 163 15.20 -5.42 7.01
CA ASN A 163 14.20 -5.45 5.94
C ASN A 163 14.60 -4.56 4.77
N LEU A 164 15.08 -3.34 5.03
CA LEU A 164 15.55 -2.39 4.01
C LEU A 164 16.65 -3.02 3.13
N TYR A 165 17.70 -3.55 3.75
CA TYR A 165 18.81 -4.18 3.04
C TYR A 165 18.44 -5.54 2.43
N SER A 166 17.53 -6.30 3.04
CA SER A 166 17.00 -7.55 2.48
C SER A 166 16.24 -7.30 1.18
N SER A 167 15.40 -6.26 1.13
CA SER A 167 14.71 -5.84 -0.09
C SER A 167 15.69 -5.38 -1.17
N HIS A 168 16.62 -4.49 -0.82
CA HIS A 168 17.61 -3.97 -1.77
C HIS A 168 18.52 -5.06 -2.35
N THR A 169 19.05 -5.94 -1.50
CA THR A 169 19.87 -7.07 -1.95
C THR A 169 19.05 -8.16 -2.64
N GLY A 170 17.78 -8.34 -2.27
CA GLY A 170 16.87 -9.29 -2.89
C GLY A 170 16.66 -8.99 -4.38
N GLU A 171 16.44 -7.72 -4.73
CA GLU A 171 16.29 -7.28 -6.13
C GLU A 171 17.55 -7.60 -6.95
N HIS A 172 18.74 -7.28 -6.42
CA HIS A 172 20.02 -7.58 -7.08
C HIS A 172 20.32 -9.07 -7.19
N ARG A 173 20.01 -9.87 -6.16
CA ARG A 173 20.15 -11.35 -6.21
C ARG A 173 19.27 -11.98 -7.28
N GLN A 174 18.19 -11.29 -7.66
CA GLN A 174 17.33 -11.66 -8.77
C GLN A 174 17.66 -10.89 -10.05
N TYR A 175 18.90 -10.39 -10.18
CA TYR A 175 19.41 -9.76 -11.41
C TYR A 175 18.62 -8.54 -11.87
N GLY A 176 17.90 -7.88 -10.94
CA GLY A 176 17.05 -6.73 -11.21
C GLY A 176 15.74 -7.07 -11.92
N VAL A 177 15.34 -8.34 -12.01
CA VAL A 177 14.16 -8.77 -12.77
C VAL A 177 12.90 -7.98 -12.38
N GLY A 178 12.66 -7.78 -11.07
CA GLY A 178 11.51 -7.01 -10.59
C GLY A 178 11.50 -5.56 -11.08
N TYR A 179 12.67 -4.92 -11.14
CA TYR A 179 12.82 -3.56 -11.64
C TYR A 179 12.71 -3.51 -13.18
N PHE A 180 13.54 -4.27 -13.89
CA PHE A 180 13.67 -4.18 -15.34
C PHE A 180 12.44 -4.70 -16.11
N SER A 181 11.70 -5.66 -15.53
CA SER A 181 10.42 -6.11 -16.09
C SER A 181 9.32 -5.04 -16.03
N ASN A 182 9.48 -4.04 -15.17
CA ASN A 182 8.63 -2.84 -15.17
C ASN A 182 9.23 -1.75 -16.04
N TYR A 183 10.54 -1.48 -15.87
CA TYR A 183 11.24 -0.36 -16.47
C TYR A 183 11.20 -0.35 -18.01
N PHE A 184 11.61 -1.44 -18.65
CA PHE A 184 11.67 -1.50 -20.12
C PHE A 184 10.31 -1.32 -20.80
N PRO A 185 9.23 -2.04 -20.43
CA PRO A 185 7.94 -1.81 -21.06
C PRO A 185 7.33 -0.46 -20.67
N ASN A 186 7.69 0.14 -19.53
CA ASN A 186 7.20 1.48 -19.17
C ASN A 186 7.77 2.60 -20.03
N LEU A 187 9.00 2.44 -20.55
CA LEU A 187 9.57 3.40 -21.51
C LEU A 187 8.70 3.56 -22.76
N LEU A 188 7.96 2.52 -23.15
CA LEU A 188 7.05 2.56 -24.30
C LEU A 188 5.83 3.48 -24.08
N PHE A 189 5.59 4.01 -22.87
CA PHE A 189 4.60 5.06 -22.64
C PHE A 189 5.13 6.47 -22.96
N LEU A 190 6.45 6.67 -22.99
CA LEU A 190 7.08 7.99 -23.20
C LEU A 190 6.62 8.74 -24.46
N PRO A 191 6.40 8.08 -25.63
CA PRO A 191 5.92 8.78 -26.83
C PRO A 191 4.58 9.49 -26.66
N ASN A 192 3.81 9.14 -25.63
CA ASN A 192 2.51 9.72 -25.32
C ASN A 192 2.47 10.38 -23.94
N ALA A 193 3.61 10.51 -23.27
CA ALA A 193 3.74 11.09 -21.94
C ALA A 193 4.14 12.56 -21.99
N TYR A 194 3.98 13.22 -20.85
CA TYR A 194 4.48 14.56 -20.58
C TYR A 194 5.65 14.45 -19.60
N LEU A 195 6.63 15.36 -19.71
CA LEU A 195 7.74 15.46 -18.79
C LEU A 195 7.27 16.23 -17.55
N GLY A 196 7.10 15.55 -16.42
CA GLY A 196 6.69 16.17 -15.17
C GLY A 196 7.71 17.19 -14.65
N ASN A 197 9.01 17.04 -14.96
CA ASN A 197 10.04 18.04 -14.64
C ASN A 197 9.77 19.41 -15.29
N SER A 198 8.98 19.48 -16.37
CA SER A 198 8.61 20.76 -17.01
C SER A 198 7.78 21.67 -16.09
N LEU A 199 7.16 21.09 -15.06
CA LEU A 199 6.38 21.79 -14.05
C LEU A 199 7.24 22.45 -12.96
N PHE A 200 8.55 22.20 -12.95
CA PHE A 200 9.44 22.78 -11.95
C PHE A 200 9.45 24.30 -12.07
N ASN A 201 9.35 24.97 -10.93
CA ASN A 201 9.20 26.42 -10.80
C ASN A 201 7.95 27.01 -11.51
N LYS A 202 6.98 26.20 -11.95
CA LYS A 202 5.77 26.71 -12.63
C LYS A 202 4.68 27.16 -11.68
N PHE A 203 4.78 26.86 -10.39
CA PHE A 203 3.78 27.16 -9.36
C PHE A 203 4.39 27.92 -8.17
N GLN A 204 5.34 28.82 -8.47
CA GLN A 204 6.03 29.63 -7.47
C GLN A 204 5.07 30.35 -6.51
N GLY A 205 5.26 30.11 -5.21
CA GLY A 205 4.48 30.71 -4.12
C GLY A 205 3.05 30.20 -3.98
N LEU A 206 2.66 29.16 -4.72
CA LEU A 206 1.34 28.56 -4.56
C LEU A 206 1.36 27.58 -3.39
N PRO A 207 0.32 27.55 -2.53
CA PRO A 207 0.21 26.51 -1.51
C PRO A 207 0.08 25.12 -2.15
N ALA A 208 0.72 24.12 -1.56
CA ALA A 208 0.53 22.71 -1.90
C ALA A 208 0.03 21.92 -0.69
N ILE A 209 -0.94 21.03 -0.90
CA ILE A 209 -1.48 20.10 0.08
C ILE A 209 -1.09 18.68 -0.32
N ILE A 210 -0.31 18.04 0.53
CA ILE A 210 0.11 16.65 0.38
C ILE A 210 -0.84 15.78 1.21
N CYS A 211 -1.70 15.02 0.52
CA CYS A 211 -2.67 14.16 1.17
C CYS A 211 -2.09 12.75 1.38
N GLY A 212 -1.96 12.34 2.64
CA GLY A 212 -1.75 10.95 3.01
C GLY A 212 -3.06 10.16 2.99
N ALA A 213 -3.01 8.92 3.48
CA ALA A 213 -4.17 8.03 3.58
C ALA A 213 -4.59 7.75 5.02
N GLY A 214 -3.96 8.40 6.00
CA GLY A 214 -4.17 8.14 7.43
C GLY A 214 -5.60 8.41 7.89
N PRO A 215 -6.06 7.78 8.98
CA PRO A 215 -7.42 7.92 9.48
C PRO A 215 -7.88 9.36 9.68
N SER A 216 -6.98 10.27 10.08
CA SER A 216 -7.31 11.69 10.29
C SER A 216 -7.77 12.42 9.02
N LEU A 217 -7.48 11.91 7.82
CA LEU A 217 -7.92 12.50 6.56
C LEU A 217 -9.46 12.69 6.53
N ALA A 218 -10.20 11.73 7.11
CA ALA A 218 -11.66 11.76 7.14
C ALA A 218 -12.23 13.02 7.82
N LYS A 219 -11.49 13.61 8.76
CA LYS A 219 -11.87 14.86 9.46
C LYS A 219 -11.84 16.08 8.53
N ASN A 220 -11.05 16.00 7.47
CA ASN A 220 -10.66 17.14 6.63
C ASN A 220 -11.26 17.13 5.22
N ILE A 221 -11.93 16.05 4.81
CA ILE A 221 -12.47 15.87 3.45
C ILE A 221 -13.36 17.03 3.00
N GLU A 222 -14.30 17.47 3.83
CA GLU A 222 -15.26 18.50 3.42
C GLU A 222 -14.58 19.87 3.23
N LEU A 223 -13.55 20.18 4.03
CA LEU A 223 -12.73 21.36 3.80
C LEU A 223 -11.93 21.21 2.50
N LEU A 224 -11.25 20.07 2.31
CA LEU A 224 -10.41 19.79 1.15
C LEU A 224 -11.15 19.93 -0.18
N LYS A 225 -12.43 19.53 -0.26
CA LYS A 225 -13.28 19.68 -1.45
C LYS A 225 -13.35 21.14 -1.93
N GLY A 226 -13.29 22.12 -1.02
CA GLY A 226 -13.34 23.55 -1.32
C GLY A 226 -11.98 24.21 -1.60
N LEU A 227 -10.87 23.47 -1.59
CA LEU A 227 -9.51 24.03 -1.68
C LEU A 227 -8.84 23.87 -3.05
N LYS A 228 -9.52 23.26 -4.04
CA LYS A 228 -8.92 23.01 -5.36
C LYS A 228 -8.49 24.29 -6.09
N GLU A 229 -9.22 25.39 -5.92
CA GLU A 229 -8.83 26.67 -6.52
C GLU A 229 -7.86 27.49 -5.66
N LYS A 230 -7.42 26.95 -4.51
CA LYS A 230 -6.58 27.67 -3.53
C LYS A 230 -5.22 27.02 -3.30
N ALA A 231 -5.10 25.71 -3.52
CA ALA A 231 -3.85 24.97 -3.37
C ALA A 231 -3.73 23.85 -4.41
N LEU A 232 -2.51 23.53 -4.83
CA LEU A 232 -2.24 22.27 -5.54
C LEU A 232 -2.42 21.11 -4.57
N ILE A 233 -3.06 20.03 -5.00
CA ILE A 233 -3.43 18.91 -4.12
C ILE A 233 -2.84 17.64 -4.71
N PHE A 234 -2.03 16.94 -3.93
CA PHE A 234 -1.38 15.69 -4.31
C PHE A 234 -2.02 14.53 -3.57
N GLY A 235 -2.42 13.49 -4.31
CA GLY A 235 -2.83 12.21 -3.75
C GLY A 235 -1.95 11.10 -4.30
N GLY A 236 -1.00 10.59 -3.52
CA GLY A 236 -0.14 9.48 -3.90
C GLY A 236 -0.66 8.14 -3.39
N GLY A 237 -0.53 7.07 -4.18
CA GLY A 237 -0.86 5.70 -3.74
C GLY A 237 -2.25 5.59 -3.09
N THR A 238 -2.29 5.10 -1.84
CA THR A 238 -3.54 4.97 -1.07
C THR A 238 -4.21 6.29 -0.74
N GLY A 239 -3.49 7.41 -0.72
CA GLY A 239 -4.06 8.74 -0.48
C GLY A 239 -5.02 9.12 -1.60
N MET A 240 -4.69 8.79 -2.85
CA MET A 240 -5.59 9.00 -3.99
C MET A 240 -6.89 8.19 -3.85
N ASN A 241 -6.78 6.92 -3.45
CA ASN A 241 -7.95 6.07 -3.21
C ASN A 241 -8.84 6.61 -2.08
N ALA A 242 -8.25 7.08 -0.98
CA ALA A 242 -9.00 7.65 0.14
C ALA A 242 -9.75 8.93 -0.27
N LEU A 243 -9.08 9.82 -1.02
CA LEU A 243 -9.73 11.02 -1.59
C LEU A 243 -10.87 10.65 -2.54
N ASN A 244 -10.64 9.68 -3.45
CA ASN A 244 -11.65 9.23 -4.40
C ASN A 244 -12.86 8.58 -3.73
N ALA A 245 -12.64 7.77 -2.70
CA ALA A 245 -13.72 7.16 -1.92
C ALA A 245 -14.54 8.22 -1.17
N ALA A 246 -13.92 9.36 -0.86
CA ALA A 246 -14.55 10.54 -0.30
C ALA A 246 -15.11 11.51 -1.37
N GLU A 247 -15.21 11.05 -2.63
CA GLU A 247 -15.79 11.79 -3.77
C GLU A 247 -15.00 13.07 -4.09
N MET A 248 -13.69 13.02 -3.86
CA MET A 248 -12.76 14.11 -4.15
C MET A 248 -11.66 13.64 -5.11
N THR A 249 -11.30 14.51 -6.05
CA THR A 249 -10.17 14.29 -6.95
C THR A 249 -9.06 15.29 -6.67
N PRO A 250 -7.81 14.83 -6.43
CA PRO A 250 -6.65 15.72 -6.32
C PRO A 250 -6.29 16.33 -7.69
N HIS A 251 -5.34 17.26 -7.69
CA HIS A 251 -4.72 17.78 -8.92
C HIS A 251 -3.74 16.78 -9.54
N PHE A 252 -3.04 16.04 -8.69
CA PHE A 252 -2.09 15.01 -9.11
C PHE A 252 -2.35 13.68 -8.40
N GLY A 253 -2.29 12.61 -9.19
CA GLY A 253 -1.96 11.28 -8.72
C GLY A 253 -0.44 11.09 -8.71
N VAL A 254 0.09 10.32 -7.77
CA VAL A 254 1.54 9.99 -7.72
C VAL A 254 1.74 8.50 -7.49
N GLY A 255 2.63 7.87 -8.27
CA GLY A 255 2.96 6.45 -8.13
C GLY A 255 4.37 6.08 -8.60
N ILE A 256 5.09 5.37 -7.74
CA ILE A 256 6.45 4.85 -8.02
C ILE A 256 6.63 3.38 -7.62
N ASP A 257 5.67 2.80 -6.89
CA ASP A 257 5.84 1.46 -6.32
C ASP A 257 5.97 0.39 -7.44
N PRO A 258 7.02 -0.44 -7.44
CA PRO A 258 7.22 -1.50 -8.44
C PRO A 258 6.35 -2.75 -8.17
N ASN A 259 5.69 -2.79 -7.02
CA ASN A 259 5.10 -3.99 -6.46
C ASN A 259 3.65 -4.23 -6.96
N PRO A 260 3.15 -5.48 -6.91
CA PRO A 260 1.78 -5.80 -7.30
C PRO A 260 0.71 -5.08 -6.48
N GLU A 261 1.04 -4.64 -5.26
CA GLU A 261 0.12 -3.89 -4.41
C GLU A 261 -0.35 -2.59 -5.08
N GLN A 262 0.53 -1.97 -5.87
CA GLN A 262 0.19 -0.79 -6.64
C GLN A 262 -0.94 -1.06 -7.66
N VAL A 263 -1.01 -2.25 -8.27
CA VAL A 263 -2.03 -2.61 -9.27
C VAL A 263 -3.43 -2.54 -8.68
N THR A 264 -3.62 -3.11 -7.50
CA THR A 264 -4.96 -3.17 -6.90
C THR A 264 -5.37 -1.82 -6.30
N ARG A 265 -4.42 -0.98 -5.89
CA ARG A 265 -4.73 0.42 -5.53
C ARG A 265 -5.20 1.19 -6.77
N THR A 266 -4.45 1.08 -7.86
CA THR A 266 -4.78 1.78 -9.12
C THR A 266 -6.09 1.30 -9.74
N ILE A 267 -6.39 0.00 -9.74
CA ILE A 267 -7.64 -0.50 -10.34
C ILE A 267 -8.88 0.01 -9.59
N MET A 268 -8.76 0.32 -8.30
CA MET A 268 -9.84 0.85 -7.48
C MET A 268 -10.03 2.37 -7.60
N ASN A 269 -9.11 3.07 -8.26
CA ASN A 269 -9.15 4.50 -8.48
C ASN A 269 -10.37 4.93 -9.33
N SER A 270 -10.96 6.09 -9.02
CA SER A 270 -12.04 6.72 -9.79
C SER A 270 -11.70 8.11 -10.32
N GLY A 271 -10.51 8.63 -10.04
CA GLY A 271 -9.91 9.80 -10.68
C GLY A 271 -9.31 9.47 -12.05
N PHE A 272 -10.12 8.97 -13.00
CA PHE A 272 -9.66 8.42 -14.28
C PHE A 272 -8.88 9.40 -15.17
N GLU A 273 -9.12 10.71 -15.02
CA GLU A 273 -8.48 11.78 -15.79
C GLU A 273 -7.60 12.70 -14.92
N VAL A 274 -7.23 12.26 -13.71
CA VAL A 274 -6.31 13.01 -12.85
C VAL A 274 -4.87 12.80 -13.34
N PRO A 275 -4.14 13.87 -13.75
CA PRO A 275 -2.76 13.76 -14.20
C PRO A 275 -1.88 12.97 -13.21
N PHE A 276 -1.09 12.04 -13.72
CA PHE A 276 -0.42 11.04 -12.89
C PHE A 276 1.10 11.12 -13.02
N LEU A 277 1.76 11.55 -11.94
CA LEU A 277 3.21 11.64 -11.83
C LEU A 277 3.81 10.27 -11.53
N TYR A 278 4.77 9.82 -12.34
CA TYR A 278 5.38 8.50 -12.20
C TYR A 278 6.85 8.47 -12.61
N ARG A 279 7.56 7.43 -12.16
CA ARG A 279 8.86 7.01 -12.70
C ARG A 279 8.72 5.65 -13.37
N ASN A 280 9.60 5.33 -14.33
CA ASN A 280 9.52 4.06 -15.07
C ASN A 280 9.71 2.80 -14.20
N ARG A 281 10.16 2.92 -12.95
CA ARG A 281 10.22 1.80 -12.00
C ARG A 281 8.83 1.29 -11.54
N MET A 282 7.80 2.13 -11.65
CA MET A 282 6.44 1.80 -11.18
C MET A 282 5.96 0.50 -11.82
N ASN A 283 5.15 -0.29 -11.11
CA ASN A 283 4.61 -1.53 -11.66
C ASN A 283 3.95 -1.31 -13.04
N HIS A 284 4.36 -2.07 -14.06
CA HIS A 284 3.93 -1.87 -15.44
C HIS A 284 2.42 -2.02 -15.62
N TYR A 285 1.82 -3.03 -15.00
CA TYR A 285 0.37 -3.24 -15.06
C TYR A 285 -0.38 -2.10 -14.38
N ALA A 286 0.12 -1.59 -13.25
CA ALA A 286 -0.47 -0.45 -12.57
C ALA A 286 -0.40 0.82 -13.42
N LEU A 287 0.74 1.10 -14.07
CA LEU A 287 0.89 2.24 -14.96
C LEU A 287 -0.02 2.12 -16.20
N ASN A 288 -0.18 0.91 -16.74
CA ASN A 288 -1.08 0.65 -17.86
C ASN A 288 -2.57 0.86 -17.50
N LEU A 289 -2.95 0.71 -16.24
CA LEU A 289 -4.30 1.01 -15.75
C LEU A 289 -4.58 2.52 -15.62
N ILE A 290 -3.55 3.37 -15.60
CA ILE A 290 -3.71 4.82 -15.57
C ILE A 290 -4.22 5.30 -16.92
N HIS A 291 -5.43 5.84 -16.93
CA HIS A 291 -6.05 6.37 -18.14
C HIS A 291 -5.76 7.85 -18.38
N ALA A 292 -5.36 8.58 -17.34
CA ALA A 292 -5.03 9.99 -17.36
C ALA A 292 -3.69 10.30 -18.06
N ASP A 293 -3.40 11.60 -18.23
CA ASP A 293 -2.11 12.04 -18.75
C ASP A 293 -0.99 11.58 -17.82
N LYS A 294 -0.03 10.86 -18.40
CA LYS A 294 1.12 10.29 -17.68
C LYS A 294 2.26 11.31 -17.69
N LEU A 295 2.67 11.74 -16.50
CA LEU A 295 3.72 12.72 -16.29
C LEU A 295 4.98 12.00 -15.80
N PHE A 296 5.91 11.73 -16.70
CA PHE A 296 7.18 11.08 -16.41
C PHE A 296 8.11 12.03 -15.66
N ILE A 297 8.62 11.59 -14.51
CA ILE A 297 9.71 12.26 -13.78
C ILE A 297 11.02 11.60 -14.15
N SER A 298 11.94 12.37 -14.71
CA SER A 298 13.28 11.93 -15.12
C SER A 298 14.10 11.41 -13.94
N GLY A 299 15.03 10.53 -14.24
CA GLY A 299 15.85 9.78 -13.31
C GLY A 299 15.21 8.47 -12.90
N SER A 300 16.04 7.61 -12.34
CA SER A 300 15.57 6.40 -11.68
C SER A 300 16.34 6.13 -10.41
N SER A 301 15.61 5.68 -9.41
CA SER A 301 16.19 5.25 -8.14
C SER A 301 16.91 3.92 -8.31
N GLY A 302 18.18 3.87 -7.95
CA GLY A 302 18.94 2.64 -7.78
C GLY A 302 19.61 2.06 -9.03
N TYR A 303 19.33 2.57 -10.24
CA TYR A 303 19.99 2.10 -11.48
C TYR A 303 20.42 3.24 -12.40
N SER A 304 21.60 3.11 -12.99
CA SER A 304 22.18 4.07 -13.93
C SER A 304 21.48 4.05 -15.30
N ILE A 305 20.64 3.04 -15.59
CA ILE A 305 20.05 2.84 -16.92
C ILE A 305 19.16 3.99 -17.40
N SER A 306 18.57 4.76 -16.49
CA SER A 306 17.79 5.95 -16.86
C SER A 306 18.63 7.00 -17.57
N GLU A 307 19.88 7.18 -17.16
CA GLU A 307 20.81 8.14 -17.78
C GLU A 307 20.98 7.86 -19.28
N TYR A 308 21.12 6.58 -19.66
CA TYR A 308 21.25 6.17 -21.05
C TYR A 308 20.01 6.55 -21.88
N PHE A 309 18.83 6.11 -21.44
CA PHE A 309 17.61 6.35 -22.21
C PHE A 309 17.26 7.83 -22.25
N GLU A 310 17.39 8.56 -21.15
CA GLU A 310 17.09 9.98 -21.10
C GLU A 310 18.02 10.78 -22.02
N LYS A 311 19.32 10.51 -21.97
CA LYS A 311 20.30 11.13 -22.86
C LYS A 311 20.02 10.84 -24.33
N GLU A 312 19.83 9.58 -24.70
CA GLU A 312 19.59 9.20 -26.10
C GLU A 312 18.22 9.70 -26.60
N CYS A 313 17.25 9.83 -25.70
CA CYS A 313 15.94 10.41 -26.00
C CYS A 313 15.94 11.95 -26.03
N GLY A 314 16.99 12.63 -25.55
CA GLY A 314 17.02 14.08 -25.41
C GLY A 314 16.09 14.59 -24.30
N ILE A 315 15.85 13.76 -23.28
CA ILE A 315 15.07 14.13 -22.09
C ILE A 315 16.03 14.77 -21.10
N GLU A 316 15.89 16.08 -20.92
CA GLU A 316 16.61 16.84 -19.92
C GLU A 316 15.72 17.00 -18.69
N GLY A 317 16.17 16.52 -17.54
CA GLY A 317 15.43 16.72 -16.30
C GLY A 317 16.36 16.77 -15.09
N GLN A 318 15.88 17.45 -14.06
CA GLN A 318 16.59 17.65 -12.82
C GLN A 318 16.32 16.49 -11.85
N GLU A 319 17.37 15.94 -11.25
CA GLU A 319 17.24 14.98 -10.16
C GLU A 319 16.59 15.62 -8.93
N ILE A 320 15.74 14.84 -8.26
CA ILE A 320 15.04 15.22 -7.04
C ILE A 320 15.20 14.11 -6.01
N ASP A 321 15.29 14.48 -4.73
CA ASP A 321 15.20 13.52 -3.63
C ASP A 321 13.80 12.90 -3.62
N GLU A 322 13.69 11.60 -3.87
CA GLU A 322 12.39 10.90 -3.85
C GLU A 322 11.96 10.47 -2.43
N GLY A 323 12.86 10.54 -1.45
CA GLY A 323 12.67 9.92 -0.14
C GLY A 323 12.41 8.42 -0.25
N PHE A 324 11.43 7.91 0.50
CA PHE A 324 11.17 6.47 0.62
C PHE A 324 9.87 6.00 -0.03
N ASN A 325 8.92 6.91 -0.30
CA ASN A 325 7.59 6.55 -0.78
C ASN A 325 6.92 7.68 -1.58
N VAL A 326 5.66 7.48 -1.97
CA VAL A 326 4.89 8.45 -2.77
C VAL A 326 4.61 9.77 -2.06
N VAL A 327 4.53 9.80 -0.72
CA VAL A 327 4.28 11.02 0.06
C VAL A 327 5.54 11.88 0.11
N THR A 328 6.71 11.29 0.39
CA THR A 328 8.00 12.00 0.34
C THR A 328 8.28 12.54 -1.05
N LEU A 329 8.04 11.74 -2.09
CA LEU A 329 8.15 12.20 -3.48
C LEU A 329 7.19 13.36 -3.78
N SER A 330 5.96 13.34 -3.25
CA SER A 330 5.00 14.44 -3.45
C SER A 330 5.48 15.74 -2.83
N VAL A 331 6.16 15.69 -1.66
CA VAL A 331 6.78 16.87 -1.03
C VAL A 331 7.88 17.43 -1.92
N SER A 332 8.80 16.59 -2.37
CA SER A 332 9.91 17.01 -3.25
C SER A 332 9.42 17.58 -4.57
N LEU A 333 8.37 16.99 -5.16
CA LEU A 333 7.73 17.50 -6.37
C LEU A 333 7.07 18.85 -6.12
N ALA A 334 6.32 19.02 -5.02
CA ALA A 334 5.72 20.30 -4.68
C ALA A 334 6.78 21.40 -4.46
N SER A 335 7.86 21.08 -3.74
CA SER A 335 9.02 21.95 -3.56
C SER A 335 9.65 22.34 -4.91
N ALA A 336 9.95 21.36 -5.76
CA ALA A 336 10.54 21.59 -7.09
C ALA A 336 9.63 22.39 -8.02
N MET A 337 8.31 22.25 -7.89
CA MET A 337 7.31 23.07 -8.58
C MET A 337 7.28 24.54 -8.11
N GLY A 338 7.94 24.86 -6.99
CA GLY A 338 8.00 26.19 -6.38
C GLY A 338 6.90 26.45 -5.35
N CYS A 339 6.19 25.41 -4.89
CA CYS A 339 5.05 25.59 -3.99
C CYS A 339 5.50 26.04 -2.60
N ASN A 340 4.79 26.99 -2.01
CA ASN A 340 5.01 27.49 -0.65
C ASN A 340 3.71 28.16 -0.15
N PRO A 341 3.14 27.79 1.01
CA PRO A 341 3.57 26.73 1.93
C PRO A 341 3.30 25.31 1.41
N ILE A 342 3.99 24.33 2.01
CA ILE A 342 3.70 22.89 1.85
C ILE A 342 2.96 22.40 3.10
N ILE A 343 1.76 21.86 2.91
CA ILE A 343 0.80 21.52 3.96
C ILE A 343 0.53 20.02 3.92
N PHE A 344 0.67 19.33 5.04
CA PHE A 344 0.36 17.90 5.16
C PHE A 344 -1.06 17.69 5.68
N VAL A 345 -1.83 16.78 5.08
CA VAL A 345 -3.16 16.40 5.57
C VAL A 345 -3.33 14.88 5.51
N GLY A 346 -3.73 14.26 6.62
CA GLY A 346 -3.93 12.81 6.66
C GLY A 346 -2.65 11.99 6.63
N VAL A 347 -1.52 12.56 7.07
CA VAL A 347 -0.22 11.88 7.14
C VAL A 347 0.05 11.45 8.60
N ASP A 348 -0.78 10.53 9.11
CA ASP A 348 -0.77 10.13 10.53
C ASP A 348 0.51 9.40 10.95
N LEU A 349 1.07 8.54 10.09
CA LEU A 349 2.25 7.73 10.41
C LEU A 349 2.07 6.87 11.68
N ALA A 350 0.85 6.44 11.96
CA ALA A 350 0.48 5.64 13.13
C ALA A 350 -0.82 4.86 12.88
N TYR A 351 -1.08 3.85 13.71
CA TYR A 351 -2.38 3.17 13.76
C TYR A 351 -3.35 3.94 14.68
N SER A 352 -3.73 5.16 14.27
CA SER A 352 -4.73 5.97 14.96
C SER A 352 -6.07 5.22 15.01
N ASP A 353 -6.70 5.13 16.19
CA ASP A 353 -7.94 4.36 16.41
C ASP A 353 -7.89 2.90 15.90
N ASP A 354 -6.72 2.26 16.02
CA ASP A 354 -6.42 0.92 15.50
C ASP A 354 -6.60 0.75 13.98
N LYS A 355 -6.57 1.87 13.24
CA LYS A 355 -6.73 1.91 11.77
C LYS A 355 -5.47 2.47 11.11
N SER A 356 -5.15 1.92 9.96
CA SER A 356 -4.02 2.38 9.14
C SER A 356 -4.44 3.39 8.07
N TYR A 357 -5.72 3.37 7.68
CA TYR A 357 -6.26 4.17 6.60
C TYR A 357 -7.61 4.79 6.92
N ALA A 358 -7.92 5.89 6.24
CA ALA A 358 -9.25 6.49 6.21
C ALA A 358 -10.32 5.51 5.67
N PRO A 359 -11.60 5.72 6.01
CA PRO A 359 -12.71 4.92 5.49
C PRO A 359 -12.79 4.93 3.95
N GLY A 360 -13.42 3.90 3.37
CA GLY A 360 -13.68 3.83 1.92
C GLY A 360 -12.63 3.05 1.10
N MET A 361 -11.60 2.51 1.76
CA MET A 361 -10.64 1.62 1.13
C MET A 361 -11.24 0.21 0.94
N SER A 362 -11.53 -0.16 -0.31
CA SER A 362 -12.02 -1.50 -0.68
C SER A 362 -11.05 -2.19 -1.64
N ASN A 363 -10.90 -3.51 -1.53
CA ASN A 363 -10.08 -4.30 -2.44
C ASN A 363 -10.85 -4.64 -3.73
N HIS A 364 -10.13 -4.72 -4.86
CA HIS A 364 -10.70 -5.26 -6.08
C HIS A 364 -10.84 -6.78 -5.98
N PRO A 365 -11.95 -7.39 -6.46
CA PRO A 365 -12.19 -8.83 -6.34
C PRO A 365 -11.25 -9.76 -7.11
N ILE A 366 -10.29 -9.25 -7.89
CA ILE A 366 -9.36 -10.09 -8.67
C ILE A 366 -7.96 -10.15 -8.04
N HIS A 367 -7.72 -9.41 -6.97
CA HIS A 367 -6.43 -9.37 -6.29
C HIS A 367 -6.59 -9.73 -4.82
N LYS A 368 -5.52 -10.26 -4.21
CA LYS A 368 -5.51 -10.63 -2.80
C LYS A 368 -5.78 -9.41 -1.91
N GLN A 369 -6.36 -9.65 -0.74
CA GLN A 369 -6.51 -8.63 0.29
C GLN A 369 -5.15 -8.01 0.61
N PHE A 370 -5.12 -6.68 0.67
CA PHE A 370 -3.98 -5.98 1.25
C PHE A 370 -3.98 -6.09 2.76
N SER A 371 -2.87 -6.59 3.30
CA SER A 371 -2.56 -6.39 4.70
C SER A 371 -1.88 -5.04 4.88
N THR A 372 -2.32 -4.27 5.87
CA THR A 372 -1.69 -3.02 6.28
C THR A 372 -0.55 -3.23 7.28
N LYS A 373 -0.43 -4.45 7.83
CA LYS A 373 0.65 -4.93 8.68
C LYS A 373 1.35 -6.07 7.97
N ALA A 374 2.62 -5.92 7.63
CA ALA A 374 3.42 -7.07 7.23
C ALA A 374 3.53 -8.03 8.43
N HIS A 375 3.60 -9.34 8.19
CA HIS A 375 3.83 -10.30 9.28
C HIS A 375 5.16 -10.06 10.02
N THR A 376 6.08 -9.32 9.40
CA THR A 376 7.39 -8.93 9.94
C THR A 376 7.40 -7.55 10.60
N ASP A 377 6.30 -6.79 10.58
CA ASP A 377 6.24 -5.46 11.19
C ASP A 377 6.27 -5.58 12.72
N VAL A 378 7.28 -4.98 13.35
CA VAL A 378 7.40 -4.87 14.81
C VAL A 378 6.78 -3.54 15.26
N LEU A 379 5.71 -3.61 16.03
CA LEU A 379 5.05 -2.43 16.59
C LEU A 379 5.93 -1.74 17.62
N THR A 380 5.95 -0.42 17.57
CA THR A 380 6.54 0.45 18.59
C THR A 380 5.54 1.55 18.97
N TYR A 381 5.83 2.34 20.00
CA TYR A 381 4.93 3.37 20.50
C TYR A 381 5.64 4.73 20.54
N LYS A 382 4.95 5.76 20.07
CA LYS A 382 5.36 7.16 20.19
C LYS A 382 4.21 7.99 20.74
N LYS A 383 4.51 9.20 21.22
CA LYS A 383 3.45 10.16 21.55
C LYS A 383 2.88 10.72 20.26
N ASP A 384 1.56 10.79 20.18
CA ASP A 384 0.85 11.50 19.13
C ASP A 384 0.96 13.03 19.35
N ILE A 385 0.42 13.80 18.40
CA ILE A 385 0.37 15.26 18.46
C ILE A 385 -0.43 15.83 19.64
N TYR A 386 -1.18 14.99 20.35
CA TYR A 386 -1.96 15.34 21.54
C TYR A 386 -1.27 14.86 22.85
N GLY A 387 -0.12 14.20 22.73
CA GLY A 387 0.67 13.67 23.85
C GLY A 387 0.31 12.24 24.29
N ASN A 388 -0.64 11.57 23.63
CA ASN A 388 -1.08 10.21 23.97
C ASN A 388 -0.19 9.15 23.29
N PRO A 389 0.04 7.99 23.91
CA PRO A 389 0.77 6.90 23.25
C PRO A 389 -0.05 6.32 22.10
N VAL A 390 0.55 6.22 20.91
CA VAL A 390 -0.05 5.62 19.72
C VAL A 390 0.87 4.53 19.14
N PRO A 391 0.33 3.36 18.74
CA PRO A 391 1.11 2.35 18.05
C PRO A 391 1.54 2.83 16.66
N THR A 392 2.82 2.65 16.33
CA THR A 392 3.44 3.02 15.06
C THR A 392 4.49 1.97 14.64
N LEU A 393 5.17 2.21 13.53
CA LEU A 393 6.22 1.37 12.97
C LEU A 393 7.49 2.19 12.74
N TRP A 394 8.64 1.54 12.82
CA TRP A 394 9.90 2.24 12.60
C TRP A 394 10.01 2.86 11.20
N LYS A 395 9.42 2.24 10.17
CA LYS A 395 9.35 2.82 8.81
C LYS A 395 8.61 4.17 8.77
N TRP A 396 7.57 4.33 9.60
CA TRP A 396 6.81 5.57 9.72
C TRP A 396 7.53 6.60 10.59
N ILE A 397 8.29 6.16 11.59
CA ILE A 397 9.20 7.05 12.35
C ILE A 397 10.29 7.61 11.43
N THR A 398 10.92 6.76 10.61
CA THR A 398 11.91 7.21 9.62
C THR A 398 11.31 8.18 8.61
N GLU A 399 10.07 7.96 8.18
CA GLU A 399 9.33 8.88 7.30
C GLU A 399 9.08 10.25 7.97
N SER A 400 8.66 10.26 9.24
CA SER A 400 8.54 11.49 10.03
C SER A 400 9.86 12.26 10.12
N LEU A 401 10.97 11.56 10.41
CA LEU A 401 12.29 12.16 10.50
C LEU A 401 12.75 12.71 9.15
N TRP A 402 12.40 12.06 8.04
CA TRP A 402 12.69 12.58 6.70
C TRP A 402 11.98 13.92 6.47
N PHE A 403 10.70 14.07 6.83
CA PHE A 403 10.01 15.36 6.71
C PHE A 403 10.67 16.46 7.56
N SER A 404 11.03 16.15 8.81
CA SER A 404 11.75 17.07 9.70
C SER A 404 13.09 17.52 9.10
N ASN A 405 13.91 16.57 8.63
CA ASN A 405 15.21 16.86 8.05
C ASN A 405 15.09 17.63 6.72
N PHE A 406 14.12 17.28 5.89
CA PHE A 406 13.85 17.99 4.64
C PHE A 406 13.44 19.45 4.92
N ALA A 407 12.59 19.69 5.91
CA ALA A 407 12.22 21.05 6.32
C ALA A 407 13.41 21.84 6.89
N GLU A 408 14.30 21.21 7.66
CA GLU A 408 15.52 21.84 8.18
C GLU A 408 16.50 22.22 7.06
N GLN A 409 16.61 21.37 6.02
CA GLN A 409 17.46 21.62 4.85
C GLN A 409 16.89 22.69 3.90
N HIS A 410 15.59 23.00 4.01
CA HIS A 410 14.86 23.96 3.19
C HIS A 410 14.21 25.08 4.02
N PRO A 411 15.01 25.92 4.73
CA PRO A 411 14.49 26.97 5.60
C PRO A 411 13.72 28.09 4.85
N GLU A 412 13.84 28.16 3.52
CA GLU A 412 13.07 29.05 2.66
C GLU A 412 11.60 28.63 2.47
N LEU A 413 11.28 27.36 2.74
CA LEU A 413 9.93 26.81 2.59
C LEU A 413 9.20 26.81 3.93
N ARG A 414 7.93 27.21 3.91
CA ARG A 414 7.04 27.11 5.07
C ARG A 414 6.34 25.76 5.04
N PHE A 415 6.66 24.89 6.00
CA PHE A 415 5.97 23.63 6.23
C PHE A 415 4.91 23.76 7.34
N ILE A 416 3.76 23.12 7.13
CA ILE A 416 2.68 23.07 8.13
C ILE A 416 2.12 21.65 8.17
N ASN A 417 2.06 21.05 9.35
CA ASN A 417 1.38 19.77 9.53
C ASN A 417 -0.09 20.02 9.91
N ALA A 418 -1.00 19.91 8.93
CA ALA A 418 -2.44 19.97 9.13
C ALA A 418 -3.10 18.59 9.33
N THR A 419 -2.29 17.58 9.64
CA THR A 419 -2.78 16.27 10.05
C THR A 419 -3.30 16.35 11.49
N GLU A 420 -4.57 16.02 11.69
CA GLU A 420 -5.25 16.04 12.99
C GLU A 420 -5.23 14.65 13.63
N GLY A 421 -4.05 14.06 13.72
CA GLY A 421 -3.77 12.75 14.30
C GLY A 421 -2.31 12.33 14.08
N GLY A 422 -1.94 11.17 14.62
CA GLY A 422 -0.62 10.61 14.35
C GLY A 422 0.53 11.20 15.16
N ILE A 423 1.76 10.83 14.79
CA ILE A 423 2.99 11.12 15.59
C ILE A 423 3.59 12.52 15.39
N GLY A 424 3.11 13.29 14.41
CA GLY A 424 3.65 14.63 14.11
C GLY A 424 5.04 14.59 13.48
N PHE A 425 5.65 15.76 13.25
CA PHE A 425 7.00 15.91 12.70
C PHE A 425 7.78 16.92 13.53
N ASP A 426 8.98 16.55 13.98
CA ASP A 426 9.84 17.46 14.76
C ASP A 426 10.20 18.71 13.93
N GLY A 427 10.15 19.89 14.54
CA GLY A 427 10.47 21.16 13.88
C GLY A 427 9.39 21.74 12.95
N ILE A 428 8.32 20.99 12.64
CA ILE A 428 7.22 21.46 11.79
C ILE A 428 5.97 21.70 12.67
N PRO A 429 5.36 22.91 12.64
CA PRO A 429 4.20 23.20 13.49
C PRO A 429 2.97 22.40 13.08
N ASN A 430 2.25 21.88 14.07
CA ASN A 430 0.95 21.22 13.92
C ASN A 430 -0.20 22.22 14.12
N LEU A 431 -1.09 22.36 13.13
CA LEU A 431 -2.25 23.28 13.16
C LEU A 431 -3.49 22.59 12.55
N PRO A 432 -4.72 22.79 13.07
CA PRO A 432 -5.92 22.28 12.41
C PRO A 432 -6.06 22.81 10.97
N LEU A 433 -6.58 22.00 10.05
CA LEU A 433 -6.69 22.43 8.65
C LEU A 433 -7.58 23.69 8.51
N ALA A 434 -8.63 23.80 9.33
CA ALA A 434 -9.48 24.99 9.37
C ALA A 434 -8.68 26.28 9.64
N THR A 435 -7.75 26.25 10.60
CA THR A 435 -6.87 27.38 10.91
C THR A 435 -5.91 27.67 9.77
N VAL A 436 -5.34 26.63 9.15
CA VAL A 436 -4.46 26.80 7.97
C VAL A 436 -5.22 27.43 6.80
N VAL A 437 -6.49 27.05 6.61
CA VAL A 437 -7.34 27.66 5.59
C VAL A 437 -7.48 29.15 5.87
N GLU A 438 -7.84 29.53 7.10
CA GLU A 438 -7.99 30.93 7.54
C GLU A 438 -6.70 31.76 7.36
N GLU A 439 -5.54 31.20 7.71
CA GLU A 439 -4.27 31.92 7.68
C GLU A 439 -3.60 31.98 6.29
N CYS A 440 -3.71 30.92 5.50
CA CYS A 440 -2.85 30.71 4.33
C CYS A 440 -3.60 30.47 3.02
N LEU A 441 -4.89 30.07 3.06
CA LEU A 441 -5.66 29.66 1.88
C LEU A 441 -6.90 30.56 1.68
N GLN A 442 -6.67 31.87 1.63
CA GLN A 442 -7.74 32.85 1.45
C GLN A 442 -8.05 33.15 -0.01
N GLU A 443 -7.04 33.16 -0.88
CA GLU A 443 -7.20 33.56 -2.28
C GLU A 443 -7.56 32.38 -3.19
N GLU A 444 -8.47 32.63 -4.13
CA GLU A 444 -8.74 31.74 -5.27
C GLU A 444 -7.84 32.16 -6.45
N LEU A 445 -7.12 31.18 -7.02
CA LEU A 445 -6.00 31.38 -7.95
C LEU A 445 -6.25 30.83 -9.36
N GLY A 446 -7.38 30.13 -9.60
CA GLY A 446 -7.70 29.54 -10.91
C GLY A 446 -6.73 28.44 -11.32
N ILE A 447 -6.43 27.52 -10.41
CA ILE A 447 -5.33 26.55 -10.51
C ILE A 447 -5.57 25.54 -11.64
N GLY A 448 -6.81 25.07 -11.81
CA GLY A 448 -7.14 24.01 -12.76
C GLY A 448 -6.74 24.32 -14.21
N ALA A 449 -7.11 25.51 -14.71
CA ALA A 449 -6.77 25.93 -16.08
C ALA A 449 -5.28 26.15 -16.27
N ARG A 450 -4.60 26.73 -15.26
CA ARG A 450 -3.15 26.92 -15.27
C ARG A 450 -2.41 25.59 -15.32
N LEU A 451 -2.84 24.64 -14.49
CA LEU A 451 -2.21 23.32 -14.38
C LEU A 451 -2.20 22.60 -15.73
N PHE A 452 -3.35 22.47 -16.36
CA PHE A 452 -3.46 21.79 -17.65
C PHE A 452 -2.58 22.46 -18.73
N GLY A 453 -2.63 23.80 -18.80
CA GLY A 453 -1.83 24.57 -19.76
C GLY A 453 -0.31 24.36 -19.60
N GLU A 454 0.19 24.30 -18.36
CA GLU A 454 1.62 24.03 -18.11
C GLU A 454 2.00 22.56 -18.38
N ILE A 455 1.12 21.59 -18.10
CA ILE A 455 1.35 20.17 -18.46
C ILE A 455 1.54 20.01 -19.96
N GLN A 456 0.65 20.63 -20.77
CA GLN A 456 0.70 20.46 -22.22
C GLN A 456 2.05 20.88 -22.82
N LYS A 457 2.70 21.91 -22.25
CA LYS A 457 4.02 22.39 -22.69
C LYS A 457 5.15 21.38 -22.46
N GLY A 458 4.94 20.36 -21.63
CA GLY A 458 5.91 19.31 -21.32
C GLY A 458 5.86 18.09 -22.25
N LYS A 459 5.23 18.15 -23.43
CA LYS A 459 5.06 16.97 -24.29
C LYS A 459 6.41 16.35 -24.69
N ILE A 460 6.62 15.06 -24.38
CA ILE A 460 7.83 14.32 -24.76
C ILE A 460 7.74 13.81 -26.21
N GLY A 461 6.51 13.44 -26.62
CA GLY A 461 6.19 12.59 -27.77
C GLY A 461 6.71 12.99 -29.15
N ASP A 462 7.04 14.26 -29.37
CA ASP A 462 7.57 14.70 -30.67
C ASP A 462 9.07 14.38 -30.81
N SER A 463 9.79 14.18 -29.69
CA SER A 463 11.24 13.87 -29.65
C SER A 463 11.55 12.39 -29.42
N VAL A 464 10.58 11.62 -28.90
CA VAL A 464 10.72 10.20 -28.53
C VAL A 464 9.65 9.37 -29.22
N THR A 465 10.05 8.53 -30.17
CA THR A 465 9.15 7.63 -30.90
C THR A 465 9.30 6.18 -30.44
N GLN A 466 8.28 5.36 -30.71
CA GLN A 466 8.34 3.91 -30.48
C GLN A 466 9.52 3.26 -31.21
N GLU A 467 9.77 3.64 -32.47
CA GLU A 467 10.87 3.12 -33.29
C GLU A 467 12.24 3.45 -32.69
N LYS A 468 12.42 4.66 -32.19
CA LYS A 468 13.64 5.08 -31.49
C LYS A 468 13.89 4.22 -30.25
N LEU A 469 12.86 4.02 -29.41
CA LEU A 469 12.98 3.18 -28.21
C LEU A 469 13.34 1.73 -28.55
N LEU A 470 12.70 1.14 -29.55
CA LEU A 470 13.02 -0.23 -29.99
C LEU A 470 14.46 -0.35 -30.51
N THR A 471 14.96 0.68 -31.18
CA THR A 471 16.36 0.73 -31.65
C THR A 471 17.33 0.79 -30.46
N LEU A 472 17.03 1.60 -29.44
CA LEU A 472 17.82 1.68 -28.21
C LEU A 472 17.78 0.36 -27.42
N PHE A 473 16.62 -0.32 -27.38
CA PHE A 473 16.50 -1.64 -26.77
C PHE A 473 17.38 -2.68 -27.46
N GLN A 474 17.40 -2.69 -28.80
CA GLN A 474 18.26 -3.58 -29.59
C GLN A 474 19.74 -3.31 -29.33
N ALA A 475 20.16 -2.03 -29.34
CA ALA A 475 21.55 -1.66 -29.06
C ALA A 475 22.00 -2.10 -27.66
N LEU A 476 21.16 -1.89 -26.64
CA LEU A 476 21.43 -2.34 -25.27
C LEU A 476 21.48 -3.88 -25.18
N GLN A 477 20.54 -4.55 -25.84
CA GLN A 477 20.47 -6.01 -25.89
C GLN A 477 21.75 -6.62 -26.49
N GLU A 478 22.17 -6.13 -27.66
CA GLU A 478 23.40 -6.57 -28.33
C GLU A 478 24.63 -6.33 -27.45
N SER A 479 24.67 -5.17 -26.77
CA SER A 479 25.73 -4.83 -25.83
C SER A 479 25.79 -5.78 -24.63
N LEU A 480 24.65 -6.16 -24.05
CA LEU A 480 24.58 -7.15 -22.96
C LEU A 480 25.00 -8.54 -23.42
N SER A 481 24.58 -8.95 -24.62
CA SER A 481 24.99 -10.24 -25.22
C SER A 481 26.51 -10.30 -25.43
N PHE A 482 27.11 -9.21 -25.89
CA PHE A 482 28.57 -9.07 -25.99
C PHE A 482 29.25 -9.17 -24.61
N CYS A 483 28.77 -8.41 -23.62
CA CYS A 483 29.32 -8.45 -22.25
C CYS A 483 29.23 -9.87 -21.66
N GLY A 484 28.10 -10.55 -21.82
CA GLY A 484 27.90 -11.92 -21.32
C GLY A 484 28.92 -12.91 -21.89
N LYS A 485 29.26 -12.81 -23.19
CA LYS A 485 30.31 -13.62 -23.82
C LYS A 485 31.70 -13.27 -23.28
N ALA A 486 32.03 -11.98 -23.19
CA ALA A 486 33.33 -11.54 -22.67
C ALA A 486 33.56 -11.96 -21.21
N ILE A 487 32.52 -11.94 -20.38
CA ILE A 487 32.57 -12.42 -18.99
C ILE A 487 32.69 -13.95 -18.95
N GLN A 488 32.07 -14.67 -19.89
CA GLN A 488 32.25 -16.12 -20.01
C GLN A 488 33.73 -16.50 -20.26
N ASP A 489 34.39 -15.78 -21.16
CA ASP A 489 35.81 -15.98 -21.43
C ASP A 489 36.67 -15.67 -20.19
N HIS A 490 36.37 -14.57 -19.50
CA HIS A 490 37.04 -14.21 -18.24
C HIS A 490 36.85 -15.28 -17.14
N LEU A 491 35.66 -15.87 -17.04
CA LEU A 491 35.39 -16.95 -16.09
C LEU A 491 36.28 -18.18 -16.35
N LEU A 492 36.49 -18.54 -17.62
CA LEU A 492 37.40 -19.65 -17.98
C LEU A 492 38.84 -19.33 -17.60
N GLU A 493 39.28 -18.08 -17.80
CA GLU A 493 40.61 -17.62 -17.40
C GLU A 493 40.80 -17.64 -15.88
N LEU A 494 39.79 -17.21 -15.10
CA LEU A 494 39.84 -17.29 -13.62
C LEU A 494 39.94 -18.73 -13.13
N ILE A 495 39.20 -19.66 -13.75
CA ILE A 495 39.28 -21.09 -13.42
C ILE A 495 40.67 -21.65 -13.76
N GLU A 496 41.28 -21.21 -14.86
CA GLU A 496 42.65 -21.59 -15.21
C GLU A 496 43.68 -21.00 -14.23
N LEU A 497 43.52 -19.73 -13.84
CA LEU A 497 44.35 -19.07 -12.84
C LEU A 497 44.23 -19.74 -11.47
N GLN A 498 43.04 -20.19 -11.08
CA GLN A 498 42.84 -20.94 -9.83
C GLN A 498 43.60 -22.27 -9.84
N LYS A 499 43.63 -22.97 -10.97
CA LYS A 499 44.44 -24.21 -11.14
C LYS A 499 45.95 -23.93 -11.16
N ASN A 500 46.36 -22.75 -11.63
CA ASN A 500 47.76 -22.36 -11.85
C ASN A 500 48.16 -21.11 -11.04
N LYS A 501 47.70 -20.98 -9.79
CA LYS A 501 47.85 -19.79 -8.95
C LYS A 501 49.30 -19.42 -8.62
N GLU A 502 50.23 -20.35 -8.85
CA GLU A 502 51.67 -20.10 -8.77
C GLU A 502 52.11 -18.90 -9.63
N LYS A 503 51.41 -18.61 -10.73
CA LYS A 503 51.65 -17.45 -11.60
C LYS A 503 51.42 -16.10 -10.91
N LEU A 504 50.64 -16.08 -9.83
CA LEU A 504 50.31 -14.87 -9.06
C LEU A 504 51.15 -14.74 -7.79
N LEU A 505 51.86 -15.81 -7.39
CA LEU A 505 52.74 -15.80 -6.24
C LEU A 505 53.92 -14.83 -6.49
N GLY A 506 54.21 -13.98 -5.50
CA GLY A 506 55.28 -12.98 -5.57
C GLY A 506 54.83 -11.57 -5.98
N LEU A 507 53.59 -11.40 -6.47
CA LEU A 507 52.97 -10.09 -6.64
C LEU A 507 52.47 -9.53 -5.31
N LYS A 508 52.43 -8.21 -5.16
CA LYS A 508 51.75 -7.57 -4.04
C LYS A 508 50.25 -7.78 -4.16
N GLN A 509 49.55 -7.88 -3.03
CA GLN A 509 48.09 -8.07 -3.00
C GLN A 509 47.34 -7.01 -3.81
N SER A 510 47.78 -5.74 -3.76
CA SER A 510 47.22 -4.65 -4.55
C SER A 510 47.40 -4.86 -6.06
N GLU A 511 48.54 -5.43 -6.48
CA GLU A 511 48.84 -5.71 -7.90
C GLU A 511 47.98 -6.87 -8.41
N VAL A 512 47.75 -7.90 -7.59
CA VAL A 512 46.84 -9.02 -7.92
C VAL A 512 45.41 -8.51 -8.09
N LYS A 513 44.88 -7.76 -7.13
CA LYS A 513 43.52 -7.20 -7.21
C LYS A 513 43.34 -6.31 -8.45
N GLU A 514 44.32 -5.46 -8.74
CA GLU A 514 44.29 -4.60 -9.92
C GLU A 514 44.35 -5.40 -11.23
N LEU A 515 45.18 -6.44 -11.29
CA LEU A 515 45.27 -7.33 -12.46
C LEU A 515 43.91 -8.01 -12.73
N LEU A 516 43.30 -8.61 -11.70
CA LEU A 516 42.02 -9.31 -11.83
C LEU A 516 40.90 -8.34 -12.24
N ARG A 517 40.89 -7.14 -11.67
CA ARG A 517 39.95 -6.07 -12.06
C ARG A 517 40.09 -5.69 -13.53
N LYS A 518 41.31 -5.41 -14.00
CA LYS A 518 41.58 -5.05 -15.41
C LYS A 518 41.22 -6.17 -16.37
N MET A 519 41.54 -7.42 -16.01
CA MET A 519 41.19 -8.58 -16.81
C MET A 519 39.69 -8.69 -17.09
N LEU A 520 38.85 -8.23 -16.15
CA LEU A 520 37.40 -8.21 -16.28
C LEU A 520 36.91 -6.94 -16.98
N VAL A 521 37.20 -5.76 -16.44
CA VAL A 521 36.55 -4.49 -16.82
C VAL A 521 37.05 -3.95 -18.17
N ASP A 522 38.35 -4.02 -18.45
CA ASP A 522 38.96 -3.38 -19.63
C ASP A 522 38.43 -3.98 -20.96
N ARG A 523 37.82 -5.18 -20.93
CA ARG A 523 37.27 -5.86 -22.11
C ARG A 523 35.98 -5.25 -22.63
N PHE A 524 35.24 -4.56 -21.77
CA PHE A 524 33.89 -4.08 -22.07
C PHE A 524 33.55 -2.78 -21.32
N GLU A 525 34.54 -2.02 -20.87
CA GLU A 525 34.37 -0.78 -20.09
C GLU A 525 33.45 0.23 -20.79
N ASP A 526 33.58 0.36 -22.11
CA ASP A 526 32.78 1.27 -22.93
C ASP A 526 31.44 0.69 -23.40
N ALA A 527 31.16 -0.59 -23.13
CA ALA A 527 29.92 -1.22 -23.55
C ALA A 527 28.72 -0.63 -22.78
N ILE A 528 27.65 -0.30 -23.50
CA ILE A 528 26.42 0.27 -22.92
C ILE A 528 25.88 -0.62 -21.79
N GLY A 529 25.79 -1.93 -22.03
CA GLY A 529 25.34 -2.91 -21.05
C GLY A 529 26.21 -2.97 -19.80
N HIS A 530 27.52 -2.77 -19.94
CA HIS A 530 28.40 -2.66 -18.78
C HIS A 530 28.16 -1.38 -18.00
N ARG A 531 28.26 -0.23 -18.68
CA ARG A 531 28.23 1.09 -18.07
C ARG A 531 26.95 1.36 -17.28
N TYR A 532 25.81 0.90 -17.80
CA TYR A 532 24.49 1.27 -17.28
C TYR A 532 23.72 0.14 -16.59
N ILE A 533 24.21 -1.10 -16.65
CA ILE A 533 23.60 -2.23 -15.92
C ILE A 533 24.68 -2.95 -15.11
N LEU A 534 25.66 -3.59 -15.74
CA LEU A 534 26.56 -4.50 -15.03
C LEU A 534 27.43 -3.80 -13.98
N ARG A 535 27.73 -2.50 -14.15
CA ARG A 535 28.45 -1.70 -13.16
C ARG A 535 27.68 -1.56 -11.84
N ASP A 536 26.37 -1.34 -11.90
CA ASP A 536 25.53 -1.24 -10.69
C ASP A 536 25.48 -2.60 -9.98
N PHE A 537 25.38 -3.69 -10.74
CA PHE A 537 25.42 -5.05 -10.21
C PHE A 537 26.79 -5.45 -9.66
N TYR A 538 27.88 -4.93 -10.24
CA TYR A 538 29.22 -5.09 -9.68
C TYR A 538 29.28 -4.50 -8.27
N GLN A 539 28.80 -3.26 -8.09
CA GLN A 539 28.75 -2.59 -6.80
C GLN A 539 27.81 -3.31 -5.82
N ALA A 540 26.66 -3.78 -6.30
CA ALA A 540 25.72 -4.54 -5.49
C ALA A 540 26.29 -5.89 -5.03
N PHE A 541 27.09 -6.57 -5.87
CA PHE A 541 27.81 -7.78 -5.48
C PHE A 541 28.81 -7.49 -4.36
N ASP A 542 29.59 -6.41 -4.49
CA ASP A 542 30.54 -6.00 -3.45
C ASP A 542 29.84 -5.72 -2.11
N LEU A 543 28.62 -5.17 -2.17
CA LEU A 543 27.79 -4.97 -0.98
C LEU A 543 27.28 -6.29 -0.38
N GLN A 544 26.80 -7.22 -1.22
CA GLN A 544 26.29 -8.53 -0.79
C GLN A 544 27.38 -9.40 -0.16
N GLU A 545 28.57 -9.40 -0.75
CA GLU A 545 29.72 -10.17 -0.27
C GLU A 545 30.64 -9.32 0.62
N LYS A 546 30.18 -8.16 1.12
CA LYS A 546 30.99 -7.24 1.93
C LYS A 546 31.66 -7.94 3.12
N ARG A 547 30.96 -8.90 3.75
CA ARG A 547 31.52 -9.72 4.83
C ARG A 547 32.74 -10.54 4.36
N GLU A 548 32.65 -11.17 3.20
CA GLU A 548 33.74 -11.96 2.63
C GLU A 548 34.91 -11.06 2.21
N PHE A 549 34.65 -9.87 1.67
CA PHE A 549 35.69 -8.87 1.36
C PHE A 549 36.45 -8.43 2.61
N VAL A 550 35.74 -8.01 3.66
CA VAL A 550 36.37 -7.64 4.94
C VAL A 550 37.22 -8.80 5.47
N ARG A 551 36.74 -10.04 5.35
CA ARG A 551 37.49 -11.22 5.76
C ARG A 551 38.75 -11.45 4.93
N ILE A 552 38.69 -11.30 3.61
CA ILE A 552 39.85 -11.41 2.72
C ILE A 552 40.93 -10.36 3.04
N GLU A 553 40.54 -9.14 3.43
CA GLU A 553 41.49 -8.10 3.87
C GLU A 553 42.16 -8.43 5.22
N ILE A 554 41.45 -9.14 6.10
CA ILE A 554 42.01 -9.62 7.37
C ILE A 554 42.93 -10.81 7.13
N ASP A 555 42.47 -11.79 6.35
CA ASP A 555 43.20 -12.99 5.97
C ASP A 555 44.52 -12.66 5.26
N ALA A 556 44.57 -11.55 4.51
CA ALA A 556 45.78 -11.00 3.92
C ALA A 556 46.93 -10.77 4.93
N LYS A 557 46.64 -10.64 6.23
CA LYS A 557 47.62 -10.50 7.30
C LYS A 557 47.84 -11.77 8.13
N LEU A 558 46.96 -12.76 7.99
CA LEU A 558 46.88 -13.93 8.88
C LEU A 558 47.16 -15.27 8.18
N LEU A 559 46.83 -15.40 6.90
CA LEU A 559 46.99 -16.62 6.11
C LEU A 559 48.27 -16.61 5.26
N SER A 560 48.63 -17.77 4.72
CA SER A 560 49.64 -17.82 3.66
C SER A 560 49.15 -17.10 2.40
N ALA A 561 50.10 -16.62 1.58
CA ALA A 561 49.77 -15.97 0.31
C ALA A 561 48.95 -16.89 -0.62
N GLU A 562 49.17 -18.20 -0.56
CA GLU A 562 48.45 -19.19 -1.37
C GLU A 562 47.00 -19.38 -0.92
N GLU A 563 46.76 -19.50 0.39
CA GLU A 563 45.40 -19.63 0.95
C GLU A 563 44.58 -18.35 0.73
N TRP A 564 45.23 -17.19 0.83
CA TRP A 564 44.62 -15.90 0.52
C TRP A 564 44.21 -15.80 -0.96
N LEU A 565 45.10 -16.22 -1.88
CA LEU A 565 44.80 -16.25 -3.32
C LEU A 565 43.63 -17.16 -3.66
N ASP A 566 43.52 -18.34 -3.04
CA ASP A 566 42.38 -19.24 -3.26
C ASP A 566 41.06 -18.58 -2.88
N ARG A 567 41.00 -17.94 -1.71
CA ARG A 567 39.79 -17.24 -1.25
C ARG A 567 39.42 -16.08 -2.18
N LEU A 568 40.42 -15.30 -2.61
CA LEU A 568 40.21 -14.20 -3.56
C LEU A 568 39.68 -14.71 -4.90
N LEU A 569 40.30 -15.74 -5.49
CA LEU A 569 39.89 -16.27 -6.80
C LEU A 569 38.49 -16.90 -6.75
N VAL A 570 38.10 -17.56 -5.66
CA VAL A 570 36.73 -18.04 -5.47
C VAL A 570 35.73 -16.90 -5.49
N LEU A 571 36.04 -15.78 -4.84
CA LEU A 571 35.16 -14.61 -4.81
C LEU A 571 35.04 -13.96 -6.20
N GLU A 572 36.14 -13.84 -6.93
CA GLU A 572 36.15 -13.31 -8.31
C GLU A 572 35.37 -14.22 -9.28
N ILE A 573 35.47 -15.54 -9.14
CA ILE A 573 34.68 -16.50 -9.92
C ILE A 573 33.18 -16.33 -9.64
N LYS A 574 32.78 -16.18 -8.37
CA LYS A 574 31.38 -15.88 -8.00
C LYS A 574 30.90 -14.57 -8.62
N ARG A 575 31.74 -13.52 -8.59
CA ARG A 575 31.43 -12.22 -9.19
C ARG A 575 31.21 -12.34 -10.70
N ALA A 576 32.13 -12.99 -11.41
CA ALA A 576 32.03 -13.20 -12.85
C ALA A 576 30.75 -13.99 -13.22
N LEU A 577 30.43 -15.06 -12.49
CA LEU A 577 29.17 -15.80 -12.66
C LEU A 577 27.94 -14.91 -12.46
N PHE A 578 27.92 -14.12 -11.38
CA PHE A 578 26.80 -13.21 -11.07
C PHE A 578 26.59 -12.16 -12.17
N LEU A 579 27.65 -11.53 -12.65
CA LEU A 579 27.57 -10.54 -13.73
C LEU A 579 27.17 -11.18 -15.07
N GLN A 580 27.65 -12.39 -15.37
CA GLN A 580 27.24 -13.13 -16.56
C GLN A 580 25.73 -13.42 -16.54
N GLN A 581 25.21 -13.92 -15.41
CA GLN A 581 23.77 -14.18 -15.26
C GLN A 581 22.97 -12.87 -15.36
N THR A 582 23.46 -11.79 -14.78
CA THR A 582 22.84 -10.46 -14.91
C THR A 582 22.74 -10.03 -16.37
N ALA A 583 23.80 -10.21 -17.17
CA ALA A 583 23.79 -9.87 -18.58
C ALA A 583 22.76 -10.71 -19.38
N LEU A 584 22.76 -12.03 -19.18
CA LEU A 584 21.87 -12.95 -19.89
C LEU A 584 20.39 -12.74 -19.54
N VAL A 585 20.08 -12.52 -18.26
CA VAL A 585 18.71 -12.28 -17.81
C VAL A 585 18.16 -10.98 -18.40
N ASN A 586 18.94 -9.90 -18.39
CA ASN A 586 18.52 -8.61 -18.90
C ASN A 586 18.46 -8.57 -20.44
N ASP A 587 19.33 -9.30 -21.14
CA ASP A 587 19.19 -9.59 -22.59
C ASP A 587 17.83 -10.25 -22.86
N GLY A 588 17.47 -11.31 -22.13
CA GLY A 588 16.18 -11.99 -22.28
C GLY A 588 14.96 -11.10 -21.99
N LEU A 589 15.04 -10.21 -20.99
CA LEU A 589 13.97 -9.25 -20.69
C LEU A 589 13.75 -8.25 -21.83
N LEU A 590 14.83 -7.68 -22.38
CA LEU A 590 14.76 -6.79 -23.54
C LEU A 590 14.23 -7.52 -24.78
N GLN A 591 14.74 -8.72 -25.05
CA GLN A 591 14.29 -9.54 -26.16
C GLN A 591 12.79 -9.77 -26.10
N LYS A 592 12.25 -10.08 -24.92
CA LYS A 592 10.82 -10.26 -24.70
C LYS A 592 10.03 -8.99 -25.08
N VAL A 593 10.43 -7.83 -24.58
CA VAL A 593 9.77 -6.55 -24.88
C VAL A 593 9.80 -6.24 -26.38
N ILE A 594 10.96 -6.42 -27.03
CA ILE A 594 11.12 -6.20 -28.47
C ILE A 594 10.18 -7.13 -29.28
N VAL A 595 10.15 -8.42 -28.94
CA VAL A 595 9.32 -9.41 -29.63
C VAL A 595 7.83 -9.12 -29.43
N ASP A 596 7.42 -8.79 -28.20
CA ASP A 596 6.03 -8.47 -27.89
C ASP A 596 5.54 -7.26 -28.73
N GLU A 597 6.35 -6.21 -28.85
CA GLU A 597 6.01 -5.05 -29.69
C GLU A 597 5.99 -5.37 -31.20
N GLN A 598 6.94 -6.17 -31.68
CA GLN A 598 6.93 -6.63 -33.08
C GLN A 598 5.70 -7.49 -33.41
N LEU A 599 5.25 -8.34 -32.47
CA LEU A 599 4.04 -9.13 -32.62
C LEU A 599 2.78 -8.26 -32.60
N LYS A 600 2.70 -7.25 -31.72
CA LYS A 600 1.61 -6.26 -31.73
C LYS A 600 1.51 -5.53 -33.07
N ALA A 601 2.64 -5.15 -33.65
CA ALA A 601 2.68 -4.49 -34.97
C ALA A 601 2.20 -5.41 -36.10
N LYS A 602 2.61 -6.70 -36.11
CA LYS A 602 2.21 -7.69 -37.12
C LYS A 602 0.75 -8.14 -37.01
N ASN A 603 0.22 -8.24 -35.80
CA ASN A 603 -1.14 -8.73 -35.52
C ASN A 603 -2.21 -7.63 -35.56
N ARG A 604 -1.92 -6.46 -36.16
CA ARG A 604 -2.93 -5.45 -36.53
C ARG A 604 -3.80 -5.99 -37.68
N VAL A 605 -4.65 -6.97 -37.37
CA VAL A 605 -5.77 -7.36 -38.22
C VAL A 605 -6.81 -6.23 -38.18
N GLU A 606 -7.39 -5.86 -39.32
CA GLU A 606 -8.59 -5.00 -39.35
C GLU A 606 -9.68 -5.65 -38.51
N LYS A 607 -9.96 -5.04 -37.36
CA LYS A 607 -10.85 -5.57 -36.32
C LYS A 607 -12.09 -4.69 -36.21
N PRO A 608 -13.22 -5.26 -35.75
CA PRO A 608 -14.53 -4.62 -35.85
C PRO A 608 -14.48 -3.22 -35.24
N GLN A 609 -14.71 -2.22 -36.09
CA GLN A 609 -14.95 -0.86 -35.66
C GLN A 609 -16.20 -0.90 -34.77
N VAL A 610 -16.01 -0.63 -33.48
CA VAL A 610 -17.14 -0.22 -32.66
C VAL A 610 -17.50 1.18 -33.15
N ASN A 611 -18.74 1.37 -33.56
CA ASN A 611 -19.22 2.65 -34.09
C ASN A 611 -19.17 3.69 -32.95
N THR A 612 -18.13 4.51 -32.93
CA THR A 612 -17.86 5.51 -31.86
C THR A 612 -18.08 6.94 -32.34
N GLU A 613 -18.98 7.18 -33.28
CA GLU A 613 -19.36 8.54 -33.69
C GLU A 613 -20.19 9.23 -32.60
N LEU A 614 -19.52 9.59 -31.50
CA LEU A 614 -19.92 10.71 -30.65
C LEU A 614 -19.22 11.94 -31.22
N VAL A 615 -19.82 12.55 -32.24
CA VAL A 615 -19.38 13.85 -32.74
C VAL A 615 -19.83 14.89 -31.70
N VAL A 616 -18.93 15.23 -30.79
CA VAL A 616 -19.10 16.42 -29.94
C VAL A 616 -18.22 17.50 -30.54
N THR A 617 -18.87 18.55 -31.03
CA THR A 617 -18.24 19.77 -31.55
C THR A 617 -18.15 20.82 -30.43
N ASP A 618 -17.45 21.93 -30.68
CA ASP A 618 -17.46 23.12 -29.80
C ASP A 618 -18.83 23.86 -29.80
N GLU A 619 -19.91 23.17 -30.17
CA GLU A 619 -21.28 23.67 -30.14
C GLU A 619 -21.67 24.12 -28.73
N GLY A 620 -22.29 25.30 -28.65
CA GLY A 620 -22.68 25.91 -27.39
C GLY A 620 -21.59 26.76 -26.72
N ARG A 621 -20.35 26.78 -27.22
CA ARG A 621 -19.31 27.70 -26.70
C ARG A 621 -19.74 29.18 -26.80
N SER A 622 -20.41 29.56 -27.88
CA SER A 622 -20.96 30.92 -28.08
C SER A 622 -22.06 31.31 -27.07
N ASN A 623 -22.58 30.35 -26.30
CA ASN A 623 -23.54 30.64 -25.24
C ASN A 623 -22.88 31.26 -23.99
N TYR A 624 -21.55 31.27 -23.94
CA TYR A 624 -20.76 31.83 -22.86
C TYR A 624 -19.91 32.98 -23.40
N ARG A 625 -20.09 34.20 -22.85
CA ARG A 625 -19.29 35.36 -23.26
C ARG A 625 -19.14 36.38 -22.14
N TYR A 626 -18.01 37.07 -22.16
CA TYR A 626 -17.76 38.24 -21.34
C TYR A 626 -17.17 39.33 -22.23
N GLU A 627 -17.99 40.33 -22.56
CA GLU A 627 -17.64 41.44 -23.45
C GLU A 627 -18.33 42.72 -22.97
N ASN A 628 -17.66 43.87 -23.07
CA ASN A 628 -18.20 45.18 -22.68
C ASN A 628 -18.80 45.20 -21.26
N ASN A 629 -18.13 44.58 -20.28
CA ASN A 629 -18.59 44.41 -18.90
C ASN A 629 -19.92 43.64 -18.77
N GLN A 630 -20.31 42.86 -19.76
CA GLN A 630 -21.50 42.02 -19.70
C GLN A 630 -21.12 40.55 -19.68
N LEU A 631 -21.47 39.84 -18.60
CA LEU A 631 -21.28 38.40 -18.45
C LEU A 631 -22.56 37.68 -18.83
N ILE A 632 -22.48 36.76 -19.80
CA ILE A 632 -23.61 35.97 -20.28
C ILE A 632 -23.23 34.50 -20.27
N LEU A 633 -23.96 33.69 -19.50
CA LEU A 633 -23.82 32.24 -19.41
C LEU A 633 -25.19 31.61 -19.63
N ASN A 634 -25.38 30.93 -20.77
CA ASN A 634 -26.67 30.30 -21.10
C ASN A 634 -26.48 28.82 -21.45
N ASP A 635 -26.77 27.93 -20.50
CA ASP A 635 -26.70 26.48 -20.73
C ASP A 635 -28.05 25.81 -20.43
N PRO A 636 -28.86 25.52 -21.47
CA PRO A 636 -30.15 24.87 -21.28
C PRO A 636 -30.01 23.45 -20.72
N ASP A 637 -28.87 22.78 -20.91
CA ASP A 637 -28.67 21.39 -20.45
C ASP A 637 -28.70 21.29 -18.92
N ILE A 638 -28.25 22.36 -18.22
CA ILE A 638 -28.23 22.43 -16.75
C ILE A 638 -29.20 23.48 -16.18
N GLY A 639 -29.97 24.15 -17.05
CA GLY A 639 -30.89 25.23 -16.69
C GLY A 639 -30.21 26.53 -16.26
N LEU A 640 -29.00 26.80 -16.76
CA LEU A 640 -28.23 28.00 -16.48
C LEU A 640 -28.66 29.13 -17.41
N ASN A 641 -29.06 30.28 -16.86
CA ASN A 641 -29.36 31.48 -17.62
C ASN A 641 -28.97 32.72 -16.81
N VAL A 642 -27.77 33.22 -17.05
CA VAL A 642 -27.18 34.39 -16.38
C VAL A 642 -26.86 35.45 -17.42
N SER A 643 -27.28 36.68 -17.15
CA SER A 643 -26.92 37.87 -17.90
C SER A 643 -26.81 39.01 -16.88
N GLU A 644 -25.58 39.40 -16.55
CA GLU A 644 -25.33 40.48 -15.58
C GLU A 644 -24.28 41.46 -16.06
N GLU A 645 -24.35 42.69 -15.55
CA GLU A 645 -23.22 43.60 -15.62
C GLU A 645 -22.15 43.12 -14.63
N PHE A 646 -20.96 42.85 -15.16
CA PHE A 646 -19.82 42.37 -14.42
C PHE A 646 -18.64 43.33 -14.60
N ILE A 647 -18.26 43.98 -13.50
CA ILE A 647 -17.05 44.78 -13.39
C ILE A 647 -16.14 44.10 -12.36
N PRO A 648 -14.90 43.73 -12.72
CA PRO A 648 -13.96 43.11 -11.79
C PRO A 648 -13.59 44.03 -10.63
N ASP A 649 -13.11 43.45 -9.52
CA ASP A 649 -12.67 44.23 -8.36
C ASP A 649 -11.60 45.28 -8.74
N PRO A 650 -11.72 46.55 -8.28
CA PRO A 650 -10.79 47.63 -8.67
C PRO A 650 -9.33 47.35 -8.31
N VAL A 651 -9.12 46.51 -7.28
CA VAL A 651 -7.81 46.07 -6.82
C VAL A 651 -7.75 44.55 -6.97
N ALA A 652 -6.80 44.06 -7.76
CA ALA A 652 -6.57 42.64 -7.98
C ALA A 652 -7.77 41.85 -8.53
N GLY A 653 -8.75 42.51 -9.15
CA GLY A 653 -9.91 41.87 -9.79
C GLY A 653 -9.57 41.11 -11.07
N VAL A 654 -8.38 41.30 -11.63
CA VAL A 654 -7.88 40.52 -12.76
C VAL A 654 -6.48 40.00 -12.42
N ILE A 655 -6.30 38.68 -12.47
CA ILE A 655 -4.99 38.04 -12.37
C ILE A 655 -4.51 37.79 -13.78
N GLN A 656 -3.29 38.21 -14.12
CA GLN A 656 -2.69 37.95 -15.42
C GLN A 656 -1.27 37.42 -15.24
N LEU A 657 -0.93 36.38 -16.00
CA LEU A 657 0.43 35.86 -16.09
C LEU A 657 0.89 35.96 -17.54
N TYR A 658 2.16 36.30 -17.71
CA TYR A 658 2.82 36.45 -19.01
C TYR A 658 3.96 35.43 -19.14
N GLU A 659 4.26 35.05 -20.37
CA GLU A 659 5.54 34.42 -20.72
C GLU A 659 6.69 35.44 -20.61
N PRO A 660 7.96 35.01 -20.54
CA PRO A 660 9.12 35.91 -20.49
C PRO A 660 9.15 36.95 -21.61
N GLU A 661 8.58 36.63 -22.79
CA GLU A 661 8.50 37.52 -23.95
C GLU A 661 7.36 38.54 -23.87
N GLY A 662 6.59 38.57 -22.77
CA GLY A 662 5.47 39.49 -22.56
C GLY A 662 4.14 39.04 -23.19
N ILE A 663 4.03 37.79 -23.63
CA ILE A 663 2.80 37.22 -24.19
C ILE A 663 1.89 36.77 -23.05
N LEU A 664 0.62 37.22 -23.04
CA LEU A 664 -0.37 36.79 -22.04
C LEU A 664 -0.60 35.28 -22.15
N LYS A 665 -0.37 34.55 -21.06
CA LYS A 665 -0.56 33.09 -21.00
C LYS A 665 -1.72 32.64 -20.12
N PHE A 666 -2.12 33.45 -19.16
CA PHE A 666 -3.22 33.13 -18.26
C PHE A 666 -3.92 34.40 -17.80
N GLU A 667 -5.24 34.33 -17.70
CA GLU A 667 -6.02 35.34 -17.00
C GLU A 667 -7.17 34.73 -16.20
N SER A 668 -7.52 35.36 -15.09
CA SER A 668 -8.72 35.06 -14.31
C SER A 668 -9.30 36.35 -13.71
N TYR A 669 -10.60 36.31 -13.41
CA TYR A 669 -11.34 37.48 -12.97
C TYR A 669 -11.99 37.23 -11.61
N ARG A 670 -12.11 38.29 -10.79
CA ARG A 670 -12.65 38.24 -9.44
C ARG A 670 -13.67 39.34 -9.17
N LYS A 671 -14.66 38.99 -8.35
CA LYS A 671 -15.71 39.87 -7.80
C LYS A 671 -15.85 39.57 -6.31
N ALA A 672 -15.71 40.58 -5.47
CA ALA A 672 -15.70 40.44 -4.01
C ALA A 672 -14.70 39.37 -3.52
N GLY A 673 -13.50 39.33 -4.11
CA GLY A 673 -12.43 38.42 -3.73
C GLY A 673 -12.57 36.97 -4.18
N LYS A 674 -13.66 36.61 -4.87
CA LYS A 674 -13.92 35.26 -5.42
C LYS A 674 -13.84 35.23 -6.93
N LEU A 675 -13.49 34.09 -7.52
CA LEU A 675 -13.50 33.90 -8.97
C LEU A 675 -14.90 34.19 -9.54
N HIS A 676 -14.96 35.02 -10.57
CA HIS A 676 -16.20 35.42 -11.21
C HIS A 676 -15.91 35.81 -12.67
N GLY A 677 -16.63 35.22 -13.62
CA GLY A 677 -16.37 35.37 -15.05
C GLY A 677 -15.41 34.31 -15.61
N PRO A 678 -14.73 34.59 -16.74
CA PRO A 678 -13.89 33.59 -17.40
C PRO A 678 -12.57 33.35 -16.64
N THR A 679 -12.01 32.16 -16.78
CA THR A 679 -10.60 31.86 -16.50
C THR A 679 -10.05 31.19 -17.74
N ARG A 680 -8.95 31.74 -18.27
CA ARG A 680 -8.39 31.32 -19.55
C ARG A 680 -6.91 31.06 -19.47
N PHE A 681 -6.47 30.05 -20.19
CA PHE A 681 -5.07 29.81 -20.49
C PHE A 681 -4.86 29.84 -22.00
N TYR A 682 -3.80 30.52 -22.43
CA TYR A 682 -3.51 30.80 -23.84
C TYR A 682 -2.26 30.08 -24.33
N ARG A 683 -2.29 29.76 -25.62
CA ARG A 683 -1.14 29.38 -26.45
C ARG A 683 -0.33 30.62 -26.81
N GLN A 684 0.92 30.42 -27.25
CA GLN A 684 1.79 31.52 -27.71
C GLN A 684 1.18 32.30 -28.89
N ASP A 685 0.39 31.66 -29.75
CA ASP A 685 -0.31 32.28 -30.88
C ASP A 685 -1.65 32.93 -30.48
N LYS A 686 -1.91 33.08 -29.17
CA LYS A 686 -3.15 33.59 -28.57
C LYS A 686 -4.38 32.67 -28.75
N GLY A 687 -4.21 31.46 -29.28
CA GLY A 687 -5.24 30.44 -29.21
C GLY A 687 -5.55 30.06 -27.75
N ILE A 688 -6.77 29.64 -27.45
CA ILE A 688 -7.16 29.23 -26.08
C ILE A 688 -6.83 27.76 -25.87
N LEU A 689 -6.10 27.43 -24.80
CA LEU A 689 -5.90 26.04 -24.31
C LEU A 689 -6.98 25.61 -23.34
N THR A 690 -7.46 26.54 -22.51
CA THR A 690 -8.47 26.23 -21.51
C THR A 690 -9.35 27.44 -21.31
N GLU A 691 -10.65 27.23 -21.28
CA GLU A 691 -11.65 28.26 -20.95
C GLU A 691 -12.66 27.65 -19.97
N SER A 692 -12.80 28.29 -18.82
CA SER A 692 -13.73 27.90 -17.75
C SER A 692 -14.45 29.13 -17.22
N TRP A 693 -15.63 28.95 -16.65
CA TRP A 693 -16.49 30.05 -16.20
C TRP A 693 -16.85 29.89 -14.73
N TYR A 694 -16.89 31.01 -14.01
CA TYR A 694 -17.11 31.05 -12.57
C TYR A 694 -18.22 32.05 -12.21
N LEU A 695 -19.00 31.71 -11.19
CA LEU A 695 -19.93 32.61 -10.52
C LEU A 695 -19.72 32.52 -9.02
N ASN A 696 -19.27 33.63 -8.41
CA ASN A 696 -19.11 33.78 -6.96
C ASN A 696 -18.25 32.68 -6.31
N GLY A 697 -17.15 32.30 -6.98
CA GLY A 697 -16.18 31.30 -6.57
C GLY A 697 -16.51 29.87 -7.01
N LEU A 698 -17.67 29.65 -7.63
CA LEU A 698 -18.11 28.33 -8.08
C LEU A 698 -18.01 28.20 -9.59
N GLN A 699 -17.38 27.13 -10.07
CA GLN A 699 -17.34 26.82 -11.50
C GLN A 699 -18.74 26.49 -12.02
N GLU A 700 -19.11 27.03 -13.19
CA GLU A 700 -20.46 26.97 -13.73
C GLU A 700 -20.45 26.81 -15.25
N GLY A 701 -21.32 25.95 -15.78
CA GLY A 701 -21.43 25.70 -17.22
C GLY A 701 -20.33 24.83 -17.80
N LYS A 702 -20.12 24.95 -19.11
CA LYS A 702 -19.17 24.13 -19.88
C LYS A 702 -17.77 24.74 -19.86
N ALA A 703 -16.78 23.91 -19.58
CA ALA A 703 -15.38 24.20 -19.80
C ALA A 703 -14.89 23.48 -21.06
N PHE A 704 -14.14 24.22 -21.89
CA PHE A 704 -13.54 23.71 -23.12
C PHE A 704 -12.01 23.69 -22.94
N ILE A 705 -11.42 22.53 -23.22
CA ILE A 705 -10.00 22.28 -23.02
C ILE A 705 -9.43 21.75 -24.32
N TYR A 706 -8.27 22.25 -24.75
CA TYR A 706 -7.63 21.93 -26.03
C TYR A 706 -6.17 21.52 -25.84
N TYR A 707 -5.70 20.58 -26.65
CA TYR A 707 -4.28 20.29 -26.82
C TYR A 707 -3.52 21.49 -27.42
N LEU A 708 -2.19 21.50 -27.30
CA LEU A 708 -1.34 22.49 -27.98
C LEU A 708 -1.49 22.49 -29.50
N SER A 709 -1.85 21.35 -30.10
CA SER A 709 -2.18 21.22 -31.51
C SER A 709 -3.48 21.92 -31.91
N GLY A 710 -4.31 22.34 -30.94
CA GLY A 710 -5.65 22.88 -31.16
C GLY A 710 -6.75 21.82 -31.24
N ALA A 711 -6.39 20.53 -31.16
CA ALA A 711 -7.34 19.44 -30.99
C ALA A 711 -8.11 19.58 -29.67
N LEU A 712 -9.40 19.21 -29.66
CA LEU A 712 -10.23 19.27 -28.47
C LEU A 712 -9.78 18.18 -27.49
N TYR A 713 -9.42 18.56 -26.26
CA TYR A 713 -9.02 17.63 -25.19
C TYR A 713 -10.22 17.17 -24.38
N ALA A 714 -11.07 18.10 -23.94
CA ALA A 714 -12.25 17.78 -23.16
C ALA A 714 -13.35 18.83 -23.24
N VAL A 715 -14.58 18.36 -23.08
CA VAL A 715 -15.74 19.17 -22.72
C VAL A 715 -16.20 18.69 -21.36
N GLN A 716 -16.12 19.58 -20.38
CA GLN A 716 -16.56 19.31 -19.02
C GLN A 716 -17.73 20.22 -18.67
N GLN A 717 -18.64 19.74 -17.83
CA GLN A 717 -19.84 20.49 -17.42
C GLN A 717 -19.94 20.55 -15.90
N TYR A 718 -20.21 21.76 -15.40
CA TYR A 718 -20.26 22.09 -13.98
C TYR A 718 -21.55 22.82 -13.62
N LYS A 719 -22.02 22.60 -12.40
CA LYS A 719 -23.13 23.31 -11.79
C LYS A 719 -22.82 23.57 -10.32
N ALA A 720 -22.85 24.82 -9.88
CA ALA A 720 -22.53 25.22 -8.52
C ALA A 720 -21.20 24.64 -8.00
N GLY A 721 -20.16 24.66 -8.83
CA GLY A 721 -18.82 24.20 -8.49
C GLY A 721 -18.61 22.68 -8.49
N LYS A 722 -19.63 21.89 -8.85
CA LYS A 722 -19.55 20.43 -8.93
C LYS A 722 -19.72 19.98 -10.37
N GLN A 723 -19.07 18.87 -10.76
CA GLN A 723 -19.33 18.24 -12.04
C GLN A 723 -20.79 17.78 -12.11
N ASP A 724 -21.49 18.16 -13.17
CA ASP A 724 -22.90 17.83 -13.37
C ASP A 724 -23.15 17.68 -14.87
N GLY A 725 -23.72 16.54 -15.26
CA GLY A 725 -23.89 16.17 -16.66
C GLY A 725 -22.71 15.40 -17.24
N LYS A 726 -22.68 15.34 -18.57
CA LYS A 726 -21.77 14.48 -19.34
C LYS A 726 -20.40 15.14 -19.52
N GLN A 727 -19.36 14.41 -19.15
CA GLN A 727 -17.95 14.77 -19.31
C GLN A 727 -17.38 13.91 -20.43
N VAL A 728 -16.78 14.56 -21.44
CA VAL A 728 -16.19 13.86 -22.59
C VAL A 728 -14.75 14.31 -22.77
N TYR A 729 -13.85 13.33 -22.87
CA TYR A 729 -12.43 13.54 -23.11
C TYR A 729 -12.05 12.87 -24.42
N PHE A 730 -11.07 13.43 -25.10
CA PHE A 730 -10.58 12.96 -26.39
C PHE A 730 -9.07 12.72 -26.34
N PHE A 731 -8.60 11.85 -27.21
CA PHE A 731 -7.20 11.81 -27.59
C PHE A 731 -6.90 12.93 -28.60
N GLU A 732 -5.62 13.24 -28.76
CA GLU A 732 -5.18 14.29 -29.70
C GLU A 732 -5.53 13.98 -31.17
N ASP A 733 -5.78 12.70 -31.51
CA ASP A 733 -6.29 12.27 -32.82
C ASP A 733 -7.82 12.38 -32.95
N GLN A 734 -8.48 13.09 -32.01
CA GLN A 734 -9.92 13.33 -31.91
C GLN A 734 -10.78 12.09 -31.63
N LYS A 735 -10.19 10.93 -31.37
CA LYS A 735 -10.97 9.77 -30.88
C LYS A 735 -11.39 10.00 -29.44
N VAL A 736 -12.56 9.48 -29.08
CA VAL A 736 -13.05 9.51 -27.68
C VAL A 736 -12.08 8.72 -26.80
N ARG A 737 -11.67 9.35 -25.70
CA ARG A 737 -10.82 8.79 -24.64
C ARG A 737 -11.66 8.33 -23.47
N THR A 738 -12.58 9.18 -23.00
CA THR A 738 -13.42 8.92 -21.83
C THR A 738 -14.80 9.53 -21.99
N VAL A 739 -15.82 8.81 -21.54
CA VAL A 739 -17.17 9.32 -21.36
C VAL A 739 -17.62 8.98 -19.94
N ALA A 740 -17.96 9.99 -19.16
CA ALA A 740 -18.46 9.84 -17.80
C ALA A 740 -19.65 10.77 -17.57
N ASN A 741 -20.61 10.34 -16.76
CA ASN A 741 -21.74 11.16 -16.35
C ASN A 741 -21.64 11.43 -14.85
N TYR A 742 -21.96 12.66 -14.47
CA TYR A 742 -21.97 13.09 -13.08
C TYR A 742 -23.33 13.70 -12.72
N SER A 743 -23.71 13.56 -11.45
CA SER A 743 -24.83 14.28 -10.85
C SER A 743 -24.39 14.81 -9.50
N ASN A 744 -24.45 16.14 -9.31
CA ASN A 744 -24.03 16.83 -8.09
C ASN A 744 -22.61 16.44 -7.60
N GLY A 745 -21.67 16.27 -8.54
CA GLY A 745 -20.28 15.90 -8.28
C GLY A 745 -20.02 14.39 -8.13
N LEU A 746 -21.06 13.56 -8.18
CA LEU A 746 -20.94 12.10 -8.05
C LEU A 746 -21.06 11.42 -9.41
N LEU A 747 -20.22 10.41 -9.66
CA LEU A 747 -20.38 9.53 -10.83
C LEU A 747 -21.75 8.84 -10.80
N GLU A 748 -22.47 8.89 -11.92
CA GLU A 748 -23.81 8.32 -12.08
C GLU A 748 -23.98 7.70 -13.47
N GLY A 749 -24.45 6.46 -13.55
CA GLY A 749 -24.64 5.73 -14.80
C GLY A 749 -23.35 5.10 -15.36
N ASP A 750 -23.36 4.82 -16.66
CA ASP A 750 -22.25 4.15 -17.33
C ASP A 750 -21.05 5.09 -17.56
N LEU A 751 -19.86 4.55 -17.28
CA LEU A 751 -18.56 5.16 -17.59
C LEU A 751 -17.83 4.29 -18.61
N PHE A 752 -17.25 4.93 -19.62
CA PHE A 752 -16.50 4.28 -20.68
C PHE A 752 -15.10 4.89 -20.81
N LEU A 753 -14.08 4.05 -20.81
CA LEU A 753 -12.69 4.40 -21.16
C LEU A 753 -12.34 3.68 -22.46
N PHE A 754 -11.56 4.32 -23.34
CA PHE A 754 -11.18 3.78 -24.65
C PHE A 754 -9.67 3.82 -24.84
N HIS A 755 -9.10 2.79 -25.44
CA HIS A 755 -7.71 2.78 -25.91
C HIS A 755 -7.52 3.79 -27.05
N ARG A 756 -6.28 4.22 -27.31
CA ARG A 756 -5.94 5.14 -28.42
C ARG A 756 -6.32 4.59 -29.81
N ASN A 757 -6.46 3.27 -29.93
CA ASN A 757 -6.94 2.65 -31.16
C ASN A 757 -8.47 2.69 -31.33
N GLY A 758 -9.21 3.27 -30.37
CA GLY A 758 -10.67 3.38 -30.37
C GLY A 758 -11.40 2.18 -29.76
N ILE A 759 -10.69 1.12 -29.39
CA ILE A 759 -11.30 -0.04 -28.72
C ILE A 759 -11.60 0.32 -27.27
N LYS A 760 -12.78 -0.07 -26.78
CA LYS A 760 -13.16 0.11 -25.38
C LYS A 760 -12.09 -0.52 -24.47
N ALA A 761 -11.54 0.25 -23.53
CA ALA A 761 -10.56 -0.21 -22.55
C ALA A 761 -11.23 -0.67 -21.26
N ARG A 762 -12.25 0.07 -20.80
CA ARG A 762 -12.98 -0.21 -19.56
C ARG A 762 -14.42 0.27 -19.64
N GLN A 763 -15.31 -0.44 -18.97
CA GLN A 763 -16.69 -0.04 -18.75
C GLN A 763 -17.07 -0.35 -17.31
N LEU A 764 -17.74 0.60 -16.66
CA LEU A 764 -18.30 0.43 -15.33
C LEU A 764 -19.65 1.12 -15.26
N HIS A 765 -20.42 0.77 -14.24
CA HIS A 765 -21.62 1.49 -13.87
C HIS A 765 -21.49 2.03 -12.45
N PHE A 766 -21.89 3.28 -12.25
CA PHE A 766 -21.91 3.95 -10.96
C PHE A 766 -23.34 4.33 -10.57
N SER A 767 -23.64 4.25 -9.29
CA SER A 767 -24.82 4.88 -8.69
C SER A 767 -24.40 5.62 -7.44
N LYS A 768 -24.71 6.91 -7.38
CA LYS A 768 -24.35 7.81 -6.27
C LYS A 768 -22.87 7.71 -5.89
N GLY A 769 -21.99 7.77 -6.90
CA GLY A 769 -20.53 7.74 -6.71
C GLY A 769 -19.94 6.36 -6.42
N LYS A 770 -20.74 5.30 -6.23
CA LYS A 770 -20.29 3.95 -5.93
C LYS A 770 -20.46 3.02 -7.14
N ARG A 771 -19.55 2.06 -7.31
CA ARG A 771 -19.69 1.01 -8.35
C ARG A 771 -20.93 0.15 -8.08
N ASP A 772 -21.84 0.05 -9.03
CA ASP A 772 -23.06 -0.75 -8.92
C ASP A 772 -23.37 -1.39 -10.27
N GLY A 773 -23.07 -2.67 -10.44
CA GLY A 773 -23.20 -3.40 -11.70
C GLY A 773 -21.89 -4.04 -12.17
N THR A 774 -21.83 -4.36 -13.46
CA THR A 774 -20.70 -5.07 -14.06
C THR A 774 -19.61 -4.11 -14.50
N GLU A 775 -18.40 -4.34 -14.00
CA GLU A 775 -17.16 -3.77 -14.48
C GLU A 775 -16.51 -4.73 -15.48
N SER A 776 -15.96 -4.20 -16.56
CA SER A 776 -15.29 -4.98 -17.63
C SER A 776 -14.08 -4.24 -18.17
N PHE A 777 -13.00 -4.96 -18.45
CA PHE A 777 -11.76 -4.45 -19.04
C PHE A 777 -11.42 -5.24 -20.29
N TRP A 778 -10.95 -4.54 -21.31
CA TRP A 778 -10.46 -5.16 -22.53
C TRP A 778 -9.03 -4.70 -22.81
N ASN A 779 -8.24 -5.57 -23.43
CA ASN A 779 -6.92 -5.19 -23.93
C ASN A 779 -7.00 -4.43 -25.26
N GLU A 780 -5.88 -3.86 -25.72
CA GLU A 780 -5.80 -3.16 -27.00
C GLU A 780 -6.14 -4.04 -28.21
N ALA A 781 -6.16 -5.36 -28.06
CA ALA A 781 -6.56 -6.30 -29.11
C ALA A 781 -8.09 -6.56 -29.15
N GLY A 782 -8.85 -6.01 -28.19
CA GLY A 782 -10.31 -6.15 -28.06
C GLY A 782 -10.77 -7.35 -27.24
N PHE A 783 -9.87 -8.13 -26.66
CA PHE A 783 -10.23 -9.27 -25.82
C PHE A 783 -10.56 -8.81 -24.40
N LEU A 784 -11.64 -9.33 -23.83
CA LEU A 784 -12.00 -9.15 -22.43
C LEU A 784 -10.93 -9.81 -21.56
N VAL A 785 -10.37 -9.07 -20.61
CA VAL A 785 -9.30 -9.55 -19.71
C VAL A 785 -9.72 -9.59 -18.25
N ILE A 786 -10.67 -8.74 -17.85
CA ILE A 786 -11.23 -8.71 -16.48
C ILE A 786 -12.71 -8.41 -16.57
N GLN A 787 -13.50 -9.07 -15.71
CA GLN A 787 -14.90 -8.77 -15.48
C GLN A 787 -15.21 -9.00 -14.01
N SER A 788 -15.96 -8.10 -13.39
CA SER A 788 -16.30 -8.20 -11.97
C SER A 788 -17.65 -7.54 -11.71
N SER A 789 -18.43 -8.06 -10.77
CA SER A 789 -19.72 -7.46 -10.41
C SER A 789 -19.64 -6.79 -9.05
N PHE A 790 -20.28 -5.62 -8.93
CA PHE A 790 -20.29 -4.82 -7.71
C PHE A 790 -21.72 -4.47 -7.30
N LYS A 791 -21.94 -4.33 -6.00
CA LYS A 791 -23.14 -3.72 -5.42
C LYS A 791 -22.73 -2.74 -4.33
N GLU A 792 -23.15 -1.47 -4.45
CA GLU A 792 -22.78 -0.39 -3.52
C GLU A 792 -21.27 -0.29 -3.23
N GLY A 793 -20.43 -0.50 -4.25
CA GLY A 793 -18.98 -0.47 -4.17
C GLY A 793 -18.33 -1.77 -3.68
N ARG A 794 -19.12 -2.79 -3.31
CA ARG A 794 -18.63 -4.07 -2.79
C ARG A 794 -18.71 -5.17 -3.85
N PRO A 795 -17.72 -6.07 -3.94
CA PRO A 795 -17.76 -7.16 -4.91
C PRO A 795 -18.84 -8.19 -4.55
N VAL A 796 -19.59 -8.64 -5.56
CA VAL A 796 -20.64 -9.66 -5.46
C VAL A 796 -20.61 -10.56 -6.70
N GLY A 797 -21.16 -11.77 -6.63
CA GLY A 797 -21.27 -12.66 -7.78
C GLY A 797 -19.91 -13.12 -8.30
N GLU A 798 -19.66 -13.05 -9.60
CA GLU A 798 -18.43 -13.58 -10.21
C GLU A 798 -17.42 -12.47 -10.53
N ALA A 799 -16.15 -12.76 -10.26
CA ALA A 799 -15.00 -12.03 -10.78
C ALA A 799 -14.17 -12.97 -11.66
N LYS A 800 -13.94 -12.58 -12.90
CA LYS A 800 -13.29 -13.37 -13.94
C LYS A 800 -12.06 -12.66 -14.47
N VAL A 801 -11.01 -13.43 -14.70
CA VAL A 801 -9.75 -12.97 -15.32
C VAL A 801 -9.45 -13.88 -16.50
N TRP A 802 -9.02 -13.31 -17.63
CA TRP A 802 -8.65 -14.05 -18.84
C TRP A 802 -7.20 -13.75 -19.25
N HIS A 803 -6.58 -14.73 -19.90
CA HIS A 803 -5.31 -14.62 -20.57
C HIS A 803 -5.44 -13.69 -21.79
N PRO A 804 -4.34 -13.11 -22.29
CA PRO A 804 -4.36 -12.29 -23.51
C PRO A 804 -4.90 -13.02 -24.76
N ASN A 805 -4.87 -14.36 -24.77
CA ASN A 805 -5.42 -15.19 -25.84
C ASN A 805 -6.94 -15.46 -25.71
N GLY A 806 -7.59 -14.92 -24.67
CA GLY A 806 -9.02 -15.07 -24.40
C GLY A 806 -9.41 -16.31 -23.58
N GLN A 807 -8.46 -17.16 -23.19
CA GLN A 807 -8.74 -18.29 -22.29
C GLN A 807 -8.85 -17.83 -20.84
N LEU A 808 -9.66 -18.51 -20.04
CA LEU A 808 -9.93 -18.13 -18.65
C LEU A 808 -8.70 -18.43 -17.77
N VAL A 809 -8.30 -17.49 -16.92
CA VAL A 809 -7.23 -17.66 -15.92
C VAL A 809 -7.84 -18.07 -14.59
N GLU A 810 -8.85 -17.33 -14.15
CA GLU A 810 -9.42 -17.45 -12.82
C GLU A 810 -10.89 -17.01 -12.82
N VAL A 811 -11.70 -17.71 -12.02
CA VAL A 811 -13.02 -17.25 -11.58
C VAL A 811 -13.07 -17.33 -10.07
N THR A 812 -13.38 -16.21 -9.43
CA THR A 812 -13.69 -16.14 -8.00
C THR A 812 -15.17 -15.81 -7.81
N HIS A 813 -15.85 -16.56 -6.96
CA HIS A 813 -17.26 -16.37 -6.62
C HIS A 813 -17.38 -15.67 -5.26
N TYR A 814 -18.24 -14.67 -5.18
CA TYR A 814 -18.50 -13.84 -4.00
C TYR A 814 -19.98 -13.92 -3.62
N ASN A 815 -20.27 -14.02 -2.32
CA ASN A 815 -21.63 -13.85 -1.82
C ASN A 815 -22.02 -12.36 -1.72
N GLU A 816 -23.26 -12.07 -1.30
CA GLU A 816 -23.75 -10.70 -1.09
C GLU A 816 -22.99 -9.93 0.01
N SER A 817 -22.30 -10.66 0.90
CA SER A 817 -21.44 -10.10 1.95
C SER A 817 -19.97 -9.92 1.51
N SER A 818 -19.68 -10.12 0.22
CA SER A 818 -18.32 -10.05 -0.36
C SER A 818 -17.33 -11.10 0.17
N GLU A 819 -17.83 -12.21 0.69
CA GLU A 819 -17.00 -13.35 1.08
C GLU A 819 -16.78 -14.29 -0.10
N ILE A 820 -15.56 -14.80 -0.24
CA ILE A 820 -15.19 -15.73 -1.32
C ILE A 820 -15.84 -17.10 -1.05
N MET A 821 -16.72 -17.52 -1.96
CA MET A 821 -17.41 -18.82 -1.97
C MET A 821 -16.65 -19.91 -2.76
N GLY A 822 -15.65 -19.51 -3.54
CA GLY A 822 -14.84 -20.46 -4.30
C GLY A 822 -14.01 -19.80 -5.38
N ARG A 823 -12.94 -20.48 -5.77
CA ARG A 823 -12.00 -20.04 -6.79
C ARG A 823 -11.62 -21.22 -7.69
N SER A 824 -11.76 -21.03 -8.99
CA SER A 824 -11.31 -21.98 -10.01
C SER A 824 -10.25 -21.30 -10.89
N ARG A 825 -9.19 -22.02 -11.27
CA ARG A 825 -8.07 -21.52 -12.08
C ARG A 825 -7.71 -22.47 -13.21
N TRP A 826 -7.28 -21.91 -14.34
CA TRP A 826 -6.85 -22.67 -15.53
C TRP A 826 -5.52 -22.12 -16.07
N ASP A 827 -4.80 -22.96 -16.81
CA ASP A 827 -3.58 -22.58 -17.52
C ASP A 827 -3.90 -21.95 -18.89
N SER A 828 -2.86 -21.46 -19.57
CA SER A 828 -2.98 -20.81 -20.89
C SER A 828 -3.31 -21.77 -22.05
N SER A 829 -3.54 -23.06 -21.76
CA SER A 829 -4.07 -24.05 -22.70
C SER A 829 -5.52 -24.44 -22.37
N GLY A 830 -6.07 -23.95 -21.25
CA GLY A 830 -7.42 -24.22 -20.77
C GLY A 830 -7.51 -25.41 -19.82
N ASN A 831 -6.39 -25.98 -19.36
CA ASN A 831 -6.41 -27.06 -18.39
C ASN A 831 -6.63 -26.50 -16.98
N THR A 832 -7.50 -27.13 -16.19
CA THR A 832 -7.74 -26.72 -14.81
C THR A 832 -6.49 -26.94 -13.94
N ILE A 833 -6.04 -25.88 -13.26
CA ILE A 833 -4.95 -25.91 -12.28
C ILE A 833 -5.50 -26.21 -10.89
N THR A 834 -6.55 -25.48 -10.47
CA THR A 834 -7.19 -25.65 -9.15
C THR A 834 -8.69 -25.39 -9.25
N ASP A 835 -9.50 -26.13 -8.49
CA ASP A 835 -10.92 -25.81 -8.23
C ASP A 835 -11.17 -25.89 -6.72
N GLU A 836 -11.07 -24.74 -6.03
CA GLU A 836 -11.20 -24.60 -4.59
C GLU A 836 -12.61 -24.06 -4.26
N ARG A 837 -13.50 -24.93 -3.77
CA ARG A 837 -14.82 -24.50 -3.26
C ARG A 837 -14.70 -24.15 -1.78
N LEU A 838 -14.51 -22.87 -1.47
CA LEU A 838 -14.34 -22.38 -0.11
C LEU A 838 -15.72 -22.03 0.48
N ASN A 839 -16.15 -22.73 1.52
CA ASN A 839 -17.44 -22.56 2.21
C ASN A 839 -18.70 -22.96 1.43
N GLN A 840 -18.75 -24.19 0.91
CA GLN A 840 -20.06 -24.86 0.75
C GLN A 840 -20.53 -25.41 2.10
N VAL A 841 -21.00 -24.56 3.01
CA VAL A 841 -22.09 -25.04 3.87
C VAL A 841 -23.31 -24.98 2.98
N ASP A 842 -23.81 -26.14 2.57
CA ASP A 842 -25.02 -26.19 1.77
C ASP A 842 -26.12 -25.42 2.52
N TYR A 843 -26.81 -24.48 1.87
CA TYR A 843 -27.88 -23.69 2.50
C TYR A 843 -28.85 -24.58 3.29
N PHE A 844 -29.24 -25.72 2.71
CA PHE A 844 -30.14 -26.67 3.34
C PHE A 844 -29.49 -27.36 4.54
N GLN A 845 -28.18 -27.64 4.50
CA GLN A 845 -27.44 -28.17 5.65
C GLN A 845 -27.28 -27.13 6.76
N HIS A 846 -27.03 -25.86 6.42
CA HIS A 846 -26.94 -24.77 7.40
C HIS A 846 -28.28 -24.56 8.10
N VAL A 847 -29.36 -24.43 7.32
CA VAL A 847 -30.70 -24.26 7.85
C VAL A 847 -31.15 -25.51 8.60
N ALA A 848 -30.84 -26.73 8.14
CA ALA A 848 -31.13 -27.96 8.87
C ALA A 848 -30.43 -27.99 10.23
N LYS A 849 -29.16 -27.60 10.29
CA LYS A 849 -28.46 -27.49 11.58
C LYS A 849 -29.12 -26.45 12.48
N GLY A 850 -29.43 -25.27 11.93
CA GLY A 850 -30.11 -24.20 12.66
C GLY A 850 -31.49 -24.60 13.18
N THR A 851 -32.31 -25.28 12.37
CA THR A 851 -33.63 -25.76 12.77
C THR A 851 -33.53 -26.83 13.86
N LYS A 852 -32.52 -27.71 13.80
CA LYS A 852 -32.25 -28.69 14.86
C LYS A 852 -31.86 -28.03 16.18
N ASP A 853 -30.91 -27.09 16.14
CA ASP A 853 -30.43 -26.40 17.34
C ASP A 853 -31.56 -25.57 17.98
N LEU A 854 -32.36 -24.89 17.15
CA LEU A 854 -33.55 -24.16 17.57
C LEU A 854 -34.57 -25.11 18.21
N THR A 855 -34.92 -26.22 17.55
CA THR A 855 -35.85 -27.24 18.06
C THR A 855 -35.40 -27.78 19.42
N LEU A 856 -34.11 -28.10 19.57
CA LEU A 856 -33.56 -28.61 20.84
C LEU A 856 -33.68 -27.59 21.97
N SER A 857 -33.35 -26.33 21.68
CA SER A 857 -33.46 -25.23 22.64
C SER A 857 -34.91 -25.04 23.09
N ILE A 858 -35.86 -25.08 22.15
CA ILE A 858 -37.29 -24.95 22.43
C ILE A 858 -37.80 -26.15 23.21
N LYS A 859 -37.40 -27.38 22.87
CA LYS A 859 -37.74 -28.59 23.65
C LYS A 859 -37.23 -28.51 25.08
N GLY A 860 -36.14 -27.80 25.33
CA GLY A 860 -35.65 -27.47 26.68
C GLY A 860 -36.64 -26.58 27.42
N LEU A 861 -36.92 -25.40 26.85
CA LEU A 861 -37.87 -24.44 27.41
C LEU A 861 -39.27 -25.05 27.63
N PHE A 862 -39.79 -25.78 26.64
CA PHE A 862 -41.08 -26.45 26.71
C PHE A 862 -41.13 -27.43 27.88
N ARG A 863 -40.08 -28.23 28.10
CA ARG A 863 -40.01 -29.17 29.23
C ARG A 863 -40.00 -28.45 30.56
N GLU A 864 -39.25 -27.36 30.68
CA GLU A 864 -39.23 -26.56 31.91
C GLU A 864 -40.61 -25.99 32.21
N VAL A 865 -41.23 -25.29 31.26
CA VAL A 865 -42.56 -24.68 31.44
C VAL A 865 -43.63 -25.75 31.67
N ALA A 866 -43.63 -26.85 30.91
CA ALA A 866 -44.58 -27.94 31.11
C ALA A 866 -44.41 -28.64 32.47
N SER A 867 -43.20 -28.64 33.05
CA SER A 867 -42.98 -29.17 34.40
C SER A 867 -43.58 -28.28 35.50
N LEU A 868 -43.71 -26.99 35.22
CA LEU A 868 -44.31 -26.01 36.14
C LEU A 868 -45.85 -26.04 36.08
N THR A 869 -46.47 -26.42 34.97
CA THR A 869 -47.94 -26.38 34.83
C THR A 869 -48.70 -27.23 35.87
N PRO A 870 -48.35 -28.51 36.13
CA PRO A 870 -48.97 -29.30 37.19
C PRO A 870 -48.68 -28.75 38.59
N MET A 871 -47.54 -28.08 38.77
CA MET A 871 -47.13 -27.46 40.02
C MET A 871 -48.02 -26.24 40.33
N LEU A 872 -48.20 -25.35 39.35
CA LEU A 872 -49.12 -24.23 39.42
C LEU A 872 -50.56 -24.70 39.65
N ALA A 873 -50.99 -25.76 38.97
CA ALA A 873 -52.32 -26.35 39.17
C ALA A 873 -52.52 -26.95 40.58
N ARG A 874 -51.45 -27.44 41.24
CA ARG A 874 -51.49 -27.97 42.62
C ARG A 874 -51.45 -26.88 43.69
N LEU A 875 -50.70 -25.81 43.47
CA LEU A 875 -50.66 -24.65 44.38
C LEU A 875 -51.99 -23.89 44.39
N TYR A 876 -52.78 -24.08 43.35
CA TYR A 876 -54.11 -23.50 43.18
C TYR A 876 -55.11 -24.60 42.77
N PRO A 877 -55.42 -25.54 43.69
CA PRO A 877 -56.31 -26.65 43.35
C PRO A 877 -57.69 -26.12 42.98
N SER A 878 -58.27 -26.74 41.97
CA SER A 878 -59.55 -26.45 41.34
C SER A 878 -60.76 -26.75 42.26
N ASP A 879 -60.78 -26.22 43.47
CA ASP A 879 -61.99 -26.24 44.30
C ASP A 879 -62.88 -25.05 43.92
N LEU A 880 -63.83 -25.42 43.06
CA LEU A 880 -65.00 -24.69 42.62
C LEU A 880 -65.71 -24.04 43.83
N GLU A 881 -66.14 -22.78 43.66
CA GLU A 881 -67.01 -21.96 44.55
C GLU A 881 -66.37 -20.80 45.36
N ASN A 882 -65.08 -20.46 45.19
CA ASN A 882 -64.56 -19.23 45.81
C ASN A 882 -64.82 -17.96 44.98
N LYS A 883 -65.62 -17.03 45.54
CA LYS A 883 -66.01 -15.72 44.96
C LYS A 883 -64.88 -14.68 44.95
N ASP A 884 -63.64 -15.10 44.79
CA ASP A 884 -62.47 -14.22 44.82
C ASP A 884 -62.01 -13.91 43.37
N PRO A 885 -62.24 -12.69 42.85
CA PRO A 885 -61.98 -12.35 41.45
C PRO A 885 -60.51 -12.49 41.05
N GLU A 886 -59.55 -12.36 41.97
CA GLU A 886 -58.12 -12.57 41.66
C GLU A 886 -57.76 -14.04 41.37
N LYS A 887 -58.47 -15.01 41.96
CA LYS A 887 -58.22 -16.45 41.71
C LYS A 887 -58.84 -16.96 40.41
N ALA A 888 -59.86 -16.27 39.90
CA ALA A 888 -60.49 -16.60 38.61
C ALA A 888 -59.56 -16.26 37.42
N ASP A 889 -58.71 -15.23 37.56
CA ASP A 889 -57.76 -14.81 36.53
C ASP A 889 -56.59 -15.80 36.39
N ILE A 890 -56.05 -16.28 37.52
CA ILE A 890 -54.94 -17.25 37.52
C ILE A 890 -55.35 -18.59 36.87
N ASN A 891 -56.58 -19.07 37.09
CA ASN A 891 -57.06 -20.29 36.42
C ASN A 891 -57.20 -20.12 34.90
N LYS A 892 -57.58 -18.92 34.46
CA LYS A 892 -57.61 -18.55 33.04
C LYS A 892 -56.18 -18.51 32.50
N ASP A 893 -55.22 -17.97 33.24
CA ASP A 893 -53.80 -17.90 32.84
C ASP A 893 -53.13 -19.28 32.80
N VAL A 894 -53.45 -20.19 33.74
CA VAL A 894 -52.98 -21.59 33.69
C VAL A 894 -53.55 -22.32 32.48
N LYS A 895 -54.80 -22.01 32.08
CA LYS A 895 -55.39 -22.56 30.86
C LYS A 895 -54.74 -21.97 29.60
N VAL A 896 -54.46 -20.67 29.58
CA VAL A 896 -53.70 -20.01 28.50
C VAL A 896 -52.30 -20.58 28.40
N LEU A 897 -51.62 -20.82 29.52
CA LEU A 897 -50.32 -21.51 29.56
C LEU A 897 -50.40 -22.91 28.94
N ALA A 898 -51.44 -23.70 29.27
CA ALA A 898 -51.63 -25.03 28.70
C ALA A 898 -51.93 -25.00 27.19
N GLU A 899 -52.74 -24.05 26.72
CA GLU A 899 -53.05 -23.84 25.30
C GLU A 899 -51.80 -23.39 24.53
N ASN A 900 -51.03 -22.45 25.07
CA ASN A 900 -49.79 -21.96 24.47
C ASN A 900 -48.70 -23.05 24.46
N LEU A 901 -48.64 -23.90 25.50
CA LEU A 901 -47.79 -25.09 25.49
C LEU A 901 -48.17 -26.05 24.37
N SER A 902 -49.47 -26.29 24.14
CA SER A 902 -49.91 -27.11 23.01
C SER A 902 -49.44 -26.54 21.67
N GLN A 903 -49.53 -25.22 21.48
CA GLN A 903 -49.08 -24.53 20.26
C GLN A 903 -47.56 -24.58 20.08
N ILE A 904 -46.79 -24.43 21.16
CA ILE A 904 -45.33 -24.64 21.12
C ILE A 904 -45.01 -26.10 20.76
N GLY A 905 -45.77 -27.07 21.26
CA GLY A 905 -45.66 -28.47 20.89
C GLY A 905 -45.86 -28.70 19.39
N GLU A 906 -46.88 -28.06 18.79
CA GLU A 906 -47.11 -28.10 17.34
C GLU A 906 -45.98 -27.41 16.56
N ALA A 907 -45.47 -26.27 17.04
CA ALA A 907 -44.34 -25.58 16.41
C ALA A 907 -43.06 -26.42 16.42
N ILE A 908 -42.80 -27.15 17.52
CA ILE A 908 -41.70 -28.12 17.61
C ILE A 908 -41.86 -29.21 16.55
N ALA A 909 -43.05 -29.82 16.44
CA ALA A 909 -43.32 -30.87 15.46
C ALA A 909 -43.15 -30.35 14.01
N ASN A 910 -43.58 -29.12 13.75
CA ASN A 910 -43.39 -28.48 12.43
C ASN A 910 -41.91 -28.20 12.12
N LEU A 911 -41.13 -27.74 13.09
CA LEU A 911 -39.69 -27.54 12.92
C LEU A 911 -38.94 -28.85 12.70
N GLU A 912 -39.34 -29.93 13.38
CA GLU A 912 -38.82 -31.28 13.14
C GLU A 912 -39.15 -31.78 11.74
N GLY A 913 -40.39 -31.59 11.28
CA GLY A 913 -40.78 -31.92 9.91
C GLY A 913 -40.02 -31.10 8.85
N ILE A 914 -39.80 -29.80 9.09
CA ILE A 914 -38.95 -28.96 8.22
C ILE A 914 -37.50 -29.46 8.26
N HIS A 915 -36.96 -29.79 9.42
CA HIS A 915 -35.62 -30.33 9.55
C HIS A 915 -35.46 -31.63 8.75
N GLU A 916 -36.36 -32.59 8.91
CA GLU A 916 -36.37 -33.85 8.14
C GLU A 916 -36.49 -33.60 6.64
N GLN A 917 -37.38 -32.69 6.23
CA GLN A 917 -37.52 -32.28 4.83
C GLN A 917 -36.20 -31.70 4.29
N LEU A 918 -35.55 -30.80 5.02
CA LEU A 918 -34.26 -30.21 4.63
C LEU A 918 -33.13 -31.26 4.59
N MET A 919 -33.11 -32.21 5.53
CA MET A 919 -32.13 -33.30 5.55
C MET A 919 -32.31 -34.25 4.36
N PHE A 920 -33.57 -34.53 3.99
CA PHE A 920 -33.91 -35.30 2.79
C PHE A 920 -33.49 -34.56 1.50
N GLU A 921 -33.83 -33.28 1.38
CA GLU A 921 -33.50 -32.44 0.22
C GLU A 921 -32.00 -32.17 0.08
N SER A 922 -31.28 -32.11 1.20
CA SER A 922 -29.81 -31.97 1.23
C SER A 922 -29.05 -33.27 0.89
N GLY A 923 -29.77 -34.40 0.72
CA GLY A 923 -29.19 -35.69 0.33
C GLY A 923 -28.44 -36.43 1.44
N MET A 924 -28.69 -36.10 2.72
CA MET A 924 -27.98 -36.67 3.87
C MET A 924 -28.66 -37.91 4.49
N ASP A 925 -29.91 -38.21 4.11
CA ASP A 925 -30.62 -39.39 4.61
C ASP A 925 -30.48 -40.59 3.64
N ALA A 926 -30.23 -41.77 4.20
CA ALA A 926 -29.50 -42.86 3.56
C ALA A 926 -30.11 -43.46 2.26
N GLY A 927 -29.29 -43.56 1.21
CA GLY A 927 -29.38 -44.68 0.24
C GLY A 927 -29.90 -44.39 -1.18
N ASN A 928 -30.32 -43.17 -1.51
CA ASN A 928 -30.82 -42.87 -2.85
C ASN A 928 -29.93 -41.85 -3.58
N GLN A 929 -29.21 -42.31 -4.61
CA GLN A 929 -28.62 -41.44 -5.64
C GLN A 929 -29.70 -40.97 -6.63
N GLY A 930 -30.84 -40.53 -6.11
CA GLY A 930 -31.91 -39.96 -6.90
C GLY A 930 -31.76 -38.46 -6.91
N GLU A 931 -31.46 -37.89 -8.07
CA GLU A 931 -31.46 -36.47 -8.40
C GLU A 931 -32.62 -35.72 -7.74
N ALA A 932 -32.40 -35.23 -6.52
CA ALA A 932 -33.35 -34.38 -5.87
C ALA A 932 -33.13 -32.98 -6.46
N PHE A 933 -33.92 -32.67 -7.49
CA PHE A 933 -34.60 -31.41 -7.87
C PHE A 933 -34.44 -30.13 -7.00
N TRP A 934 -33.31 -29.89 -6.32
CA TRP A 934 -33.14 -28.90 -5.24
C TRP A 934 -31.85 -28.10 -5.40
N LYS A 935 -32.04 -26.88 -5.90
CA LYS A 935 -31.44 -25.62 -5.41
C LYS A 935 -32.15 -24.43 -6.07
N THR A 936 -33.47 -24.50 -6.18
CA THR A 936 -34.23 -23.41 -6.82
C THR A 936 -34.59 -22.34 -5.79
N ALA A 937 -34.43 -21.07 -6.18
CA ALA A 937 -34.73 -19.93 -5.31
C ALA A 937 -36.22 -19.88 -4.88
N ALA A 938 -37.12 -20.40 -5.70
CA ALA A 938 -38.56 -20.43 -5.42
C ALA A 938 -38.88 -21.19 -4.12
N LEU A 939 -38.17 -22.29 -3.93
CA LEU A 939 -38.36 -23.15 -2.81
C LEU A 939 -37.58 -22.69 -1.57
N GLN A 940 -36.34 -22.20 -1.74
CA GLN A 940 -35.63 -21.56 -0.63
C GLN A 940 -36.55 -20.51 0.03
N ARG A 941 -37.21 -19.70 -0.79
CA ARG A 941 -38.18 -18.69 -0.35
C ARG A 941 -39.41 -19.28 0.35
N GLU A 942 -39.90 -20.45 -0.09
CA GLU A 942 -41.01 -21.14 0.58
C GLU A 942 -40.62 -21.58 2.01
N ILE A 943 -39.42 -22.13 2.16
CA ILE A 943 -38.88 -22.57 3.46
C ILE A 943 -38.66 -21.36 4.38
N GLU A 944 -38.08 -20.27 3.87
CA GLU A 944 -37.88 -19.03 4.63
C GLU A 944 -39.21 -18.46 5.14
N LEU A 945 -40.25 -18.46 4.30
CA LEU A 945 -41.59 -18.00 4.69
C LEU A 945 -42.19 -18.87 5.79
N LYS A 946 -42.08 -20.20 5.69
CA LYS A 946 -42.56 -21.13 6.72
C LYS A 946 -41.85 -20.91 8.06
N LEU A 947 -40.52 -20.78 8.04
CA LEU A 947 -39.73 -20.50 9.24
C LEU A 947 -40.07 -19.14 9.85
N GLY A 948 -40.28 -18.11 9.03
CA GLY A 948 -40.71 -16.79 9.48
C GLY A 948 -42.05 -16.81 10.21
N VAL A 949 -43.04 -17.57 9.70
CA VAL A 949 -44.35 -17.73 10.36
C VAL A 949 -44.20 -18.46 11.70
N ILE A 950 -43.47 -19.57 11.73
CA ILE A 950 -43.29 -20.37 12.95
C ILE A 950 -42.59 -19.55 14.03
N THR A 951 -41.46 -18.91 13.68
CA THR A 951 -40.70 -18.09 14.63
C THR A 951 -41.48 -16.88 15.14
N GLY A 952 -42.27 -16.23 14.28
CA GLY A 952 -43.15 -15.13 14.67
C GLY A 952 -44.24 -15.54 15.67
N GLN A 953 -44.93 -16.67 15.42
CA GLN A 953 -45.93 -17.20 16.34
C GLN A 953 -45.29 -17.59 17.69
N MET A 954 -44.15 -18.26 17.64
CA MET A 954 -43.41 -18.66 18.83
C MET A 954 -42.97 -17.50 19.71
N GLN A 955 -42.50 -16.40 19.11
CA GLN A 955 -42.12 -15.20 19.88
C GLN A 955 -43.32 -14.65 20.64
N LYS A 956 -44.51 -14.69 20.02
CA LYS A 956 -45.76 -14.29 20.67
C LYS A 956 -46.10 -15.23 21.83
N ASP A 957 -46.07 -16.54 21.60
CA ASP A 957 -46.39 -17.56 22.62
C ASP A 957 -45.47 -17.45 23.84
N VAL A 958 -44.16 -17.27 23.62
CA VAL A 958 -43.18 -17.10 24.72
C VAL A 958 -43.43 -15.81 25.51
N SER A 959 -43.81 -14.72 24.83
CA SER A 959 -44.16 -13.46 25.49
C SER A 959 -45.42 -13.61 26.37
N GLU A 960 -46.42 -14.33 25.88
CA GLU A 960 -47.65 -14.63 26.63
C GLU A 960 -47.37 -15.54 27.82
N ILE A 961 -46.61 -16.64 27.63
CA ILE A 961 -46.18 -17.54 28.71
C ILE A 961 -45.42 -16.77 29.79
N ARG A 962 -44.46 -15.91 29.40
CA ARG A 962 -43.70 -15.10 30.35
C ARG A 962 -44.62 -14.19 31.16
N SER A 963 -45.61 -13.59 30.51
CA SER A 963 -46.58 -12.71 31.17
C SER A 963 -47.43 -13.49 32.17
N SER A 964 -47.98 -14.64 31.78
CA SER A 964 -48.75 -15.52 32.67
C SER A 964 -47.93 -16.06 33.84
N LEU A 965 -46.67 -16.45 33.61
CA LEU A 965 -45.77 -16.90 34.67
C LEU A 965 -45.44 -15.77 35.66
N LEU A 966 -45.23 -14.55 35.18
CA LEU A 966 -44.97 -13.41 36.05
C LEU A 966 -46.17 -13.11 36.96
N ILE A 967 -47.38 -13.12 36.40
CA ILE A 967 -48.63 -12.98 37.18
C ILE A 967 -48.73 -14.07 38.24
N ALA A 968 -48.45 -15.32 37.87
CA ALA A 968 -48.46 -16.44 38.81
C ALA A 968 -47.42 -16.28 39.92
N VAL A 969 -46.20 -15.84 39.60
CA VAL A 969 -45.13 -15.56 40.57
C VAL A 969 -45.53 -14.42 41.51
N GLU A 970 -46.08 -13.33 40.99
CA GLU A 970 -46.56 -12.20 41.81
C GLU A 970 -47.71 -12.63 42.75
N ALA A 971 -48.62 -13.47 42.27
CA ALA A 971 -49.69 -14.03 43.08
C ALA A 971 -49.17 -14.96 44.20
N ILE A 972 -48.17 -15.79 43.89
CA ILE A 972 -47.47 -16.62 44.89
C ILE A 972 -46.76 -15.72 45.92
N ALA A 973 -46.06 -14.69 45.47
CA ALA A 973 -45.35 -13.75 46.34
C ALA A 973 -46.29 -12.98 47.28
N LYS A 974 -47.48 -12.57 46.80
CA LYS A 974 -48.51 -11.91 47.62
C LYS A 974 -49.11 -12.81 48.70
N LYS A 975 -49.11 -14.13 48.51
CA LYS A 975 -49.59 -15.11 49.50
C LYS A 975 -48.56 -15.44 50.58
N GLN A 976 -47.30 -15.05 50.42
CA GLN A 976 -46.29 -15.27 51.45
C GLN A 976 -46.61 -14.42 52.70
N PRO A 977 -46.77 -15.01 53.90
CA PRO A 977 -46.88 -14.23 55.12
C PRO A 977 -45.58 -13.45 55.34
N GLN A 978 -45.65 -12.17 55.70
CA GLN A 978 -44.46 -11.32 55.92
C GLN A 978 -43.57 -11.75 57.10
N ASP A 979 -43.87 -12.85 57.79
CA ASP A 979 -42.99 -13.45 58.79
C ASP A 979 -43.14 -14.98 58.82
N SER A 980 -42.20 -15.71 58.21
CA SER A 980 -41.49 -16.84 58.84
C SER A 980 -40.58 -17.58 57.84
N ASP A 981 -39.31 -17.69 58.18
CA ASP A 981 -38.19 -18.34 57.46
C ASP A 981 -38.35 -19.85 57.16
N GLN A 982 -39.53 -20.44 57.33
CA GLN A 982 -39.74 -21.88 57.09
C GLN A 982 -40.36 -22.23 55.73
N GLU A 983 -41.11 -21.33 55.08
CA GLU A 983 -41.68 -21.59 53.74
C GLU A 983 -40.72 -21.27 52.58
N MET A 984 -39.69 -20.41 52.80
CA MET A 984 -38.63 -20.13 51.81
C MET A 984 -37.77 -21.34 51.44
N LYS A 985 -37.96 -22.48 52.12
CA LYS A 985 -37.28 -23.75 51.85
C LYS A 985 -38.14 -24.74 51.05
N ASP A 986 -39.39 -24.43 50.68
CA ASP A 986 -40.10 -25.29 49.72
C ASP A 986 -39.38 -25.18 48.36
N PRO A 987 -38.67 -26.24 47.92
CA PRO A 987 -37.95 -26.21 46.65
C PRO A 987 -38.89 -25.95 45.48
N THR A 988 -40.19 -26.19 45.66
CA THR A 988 -41.26 -26.02 44.67
C THR A 988 -41.58 -24.55 44.39
N ILE A 989 -41.40 -23.65 45.36
CA ILE A 989 -41.62 -22.19 45.17
C ILE A 989 -40.36 -21.51 44.64
N GLN A 990 -39.18 -22.02 44.97
CA GLN A 990 -37.90 -21.53 44.45
C GLN A 990 -37.62 -21.94 42.99
N ARG A 991 -38.21 -23.04 42.53
CA ARG A 991 -38.08 -23.56 41.16
C ARG A 991 -39.07 -22.87 40.23
#